data_AF-A0A1M7RTM7-F1
#
_entry.id   AF-A0A1M7RTM7-F1
#
_cell.length_a   1.000
_cell.length_b   1.000
_cell.length_c   1.000
_cell.angle_alpha   90.00
_cell.angle_beta   90.00
_cell.angle_gamma   90.00
#
_symmetry.space_group_name_H-M   'P 1'
#
loop_
_entity.id
_entity.type
_entity.pdbx_description
1 polymer ?
#
loop_
_entity_poly.entity_id
_entity_poly.type
_entity_poly.pdbx_seq_one_letter_code
_entity_poly.pdbx_strand_id
1 'polypeptide(L)'
;MQKRLTIGILAHVDAGKTTLSEGLLYLSGALRKLGRVDHRDTFLDTYELERTRGITIFSKQALFEYEDTHFTLLDTPGHSDFSPEMERTLQVLDAAILLISASDKVTAQAKILWKLLSHYHVPTFIFVNKMDQDGADKALLLKDIRENLSSHCIAFEDGFDSDELQEELAVCDDRLLTAFLDGQKVTEGDVKSLIADCKCYPVLFGSALKMDGVKELLSFIKDFAPDNKYDENAPFAARVFKISRDVNGNRLTHIKITSGKLKVRDLIDDEKIDQIRLYSGEKFEMVQEAAAGTVCAIAGLSDSKAGDGLGKLKNDTTAEILQPILSSTLILPEDADPVVVYRKLKALEEEEPMLQVSLKEGSGIIEVKIMGEVQKEILKHLIKTRFDLDVDFGPGHIVYKETIAGPVEGVGHFEPLRHYAEVHILLEPAEPGSGMSFACDVSTDDLSLNWQRLILTHLQEKKHLGVLTGSELTDVKITLIGGRSHEKHTEGGDFRQATYRAVRQGLMEADSILLEPVYEYRIELPKESVGRALTDIQRMHGTVGLPDIVGDKNVLTGTIPAASLGSYAQELSSFTHGEGHITTTLKGYQPCHNTEEVLAETGYDPDLDTGNPSSSVFCSHGVGTIIPWNEVRSHMHVDTGWSPETADTYKTDLTDNIDMEALKKIQARQKSKAPENRSFDEIERDLQATEKELKNIFEKTYGEIKPRYVEKNTTYTSSNEADKPEIDNRDYALEEAKKEKHQNTGSVDDSVHKEYLLVDGYNVIYASDDLKSLAQRDLKAARDSLIDTLINFQGFRREQVILVFDAYKVPGGTEHMEDYSGLIVIYTKEAETADQYIEKAAHEIGKKYKVTVATSDAIEQIIVLSSGAFRLSARDFWDEIKRTSEMISDKIRNHNTKL
;
A
#
# COMPACT_ATOMS: atom_id res chain seq x y z
N MET A 1 -23.82 -14.29 -37.67
CA MET A 1 -22.86 -13.67 -36.74
C MET A 1 -21.59 -14.49 -36.84
N GLN A 2 -20.43 -13.88 -37.13
CA GLN A 2 -19.15 -14.60 -37.11
C GLN A 2 -18.81 -14.97 -35.67
N LYS A 3 -18.29 -16.18 -35.44
CA LYS A 3 -17.87 -16.66 -34.12
C LYS A 3 -16.64 -15.86 -33.67
N ARG A 4 -16.64 -15.36 -32.43
CA ARG A 4 -15.51 -14.64 -31.81
C ARG A 4 -15.00 -15.45 -30.63
N LEU A 5 -13.71 -15.74 -30.59
CA LEU A 5 -13.05 -16.47 -29.51
C LEU A 5 -11.82 -15.72 -29.03
N THR A 6 -11.73 -15.50 -27.73
CA THR A 6 -10.51 -15.05 -27.06
C THR A 6 -9.82 -16.25 -26.46
N ILE A 7 -8.62 -16.57 -26.97
CA ILE A 7 -7.82 -17.70 -26.53
C ILE A 7 -6.54 -17.22 -25.86
N GLY A 8 -6.10 -17.91 -24.81
CA GLY A 8 -4.81 -17.64 -24.17
C GLY A 8 -3.87 -18.84 -24.29
N ILE A 9 -2.57 -18.62 -24.44
CA ILE A 9 -1.57 -19.70 -24.35
C ILE A 9 -0.85 -19.58 -23.00
N LEU A 10 -0.83 -20.67 -22.24
CA LEU A 10 -0.18 -20.78 -20.94
C LEU A 10 0.85 -21.91 -20.98
N ALA A 11 2.03 -21.67 -20.44
CA ALA A 11 3.11 -22.64 -20.44
C ALA A 11 4.13 -22.34 -19.35
N HIS A 12 4.91 -23.35 -18.97
CA HIS A 12 6.16 -23.10 -18.24
C HIS A 12 7.24 -22.51 -19.17
N VAL A 13 8.31 -21.99 -18.57
CA VAL A 13 9.45 -21.40 -19.31
C VAL A 13 10.01 -22.42 -20.30
N ASP A 14 10.34 -21.96 -21.51
CA ASP A 14 10.89 -22.76 -22.62
C ASP A 14 10.00 -23.88 -23.19
N ALA A 15 8.73 -24.00 -22.79
CA ALA A 15 7.80 -24.99 -23.37
C ALA A 15 7.48 -24.75 -24.87
N GLY A 16 7.85 -23.58 -25.41
CA GLY A 16 7.64 -23.19 -26.81
C GLY A 16 6.37 -22.38 -27.06
N LYS A 17 5.91 -21.63 -26.05
CA LYS A 17 4.71 -20.76 -26.10
C LYS A 17 4.77 -19.76 -27.26
N THR A 18 5.85 -18.97 -27.35
CA THR A 18 6.04 -18.01 -28.44
C THR A 18 6.08 -18.72 -29.79
N THR A 19 6.76 -19.85 -29.90
CA THR A 19 6.82 -20.64 -31.15
C THR A 19 5.43 -21.11 -31.59
N LEU A 20 4.58 -21.54 -30.65
CA LEU A 20 3.19 -21.91 -30.96
C LEU A 20 2.38 -20.70 -31.40
N SER A 21 2.52 -19.56 -30.71
CA SER A 21 1.82 -18.31 -31.07
C SER A 21 2.15 -17.85 -32.49
N GLU A 22 3.43 -17.88 -32.88
CA GLU A 22 3.91 -17.61 -34.24
C GLU A 22 3.29 -18.58 -35.26
N GLY A 23 3.25 -19.87 -34.91
CA GLY A 23 2.64 -20.91 -35.74
C GLY A 23 1.17 -20.64 -36.05
N LEU A 24 0.38 -20.29 -35.03
CA LEU A 24 -1.05 -19.97 -35.19
C LEU A 24 -1.25 -18.71 -36.07
N LEU A 25 -0.44 -17.67 -35.85
CA LEU A 25 -0.49 -16.44 -36.63
C LEU A 25 -0.03 -16.63 -38.09
N TYR A 26 0.91 -17.54 -38.32
CA TYR A 26 1.35 -17.90 -39.67
C TYR A 26 0.28 -18.71 -40.42
N LEU A 27 -0.34 -19.70 -39.78
CA LEU A 27 -1.38 -20.54 -40.40
C LEU A 27 -2.64 -19.77 -40.77
N SER A 28 -2.99 -18.76 -39.99
CA SER A 28 -4.10 -17.84 -40.30
C SER A 28 -3.76 -16.82 -41.40
N GLY A 29 -2.49 -16.76 -41.84
CA GLY A 29 -2.02 -15.78 -42.82
C GLY A 29 -1.83 -14.37 -42.28
N ALA A 30 -1.98 -14.16 -40.96
CA ALA A 30 -1.70 -12.88 -40.30
C ALA A 30 -0.20 -12.52 -40.39
N LEU A 31 0.68 -13.53 -40.34
CA LEU A 31 2.12 -13.38 -40.58
C LEU A 31 2.53 -13.92 -41.95
N ARG A 32 3.39 -13.17 -42.64
CA ARG A 32 3.96 -13.58 -43.94
C ARG A 32 5.16 -14.54 -43.80
N LYS A 33 5.81 -14.55 -42.65
CA LYS A 33 6.98 -15.37 -42.31
C LYS A 33 6.90 -15.76 -40.85
N LEU A 34 7.33 -16.98 -40.53
CA LEU A 34 7.51 -17.45 -39.16
C LEU A 34 8.73 -16.80 -38.52
N GLY A 35 8.56 -16.13 -37.38
CA GLY A 35 9.65 -15.72 -36.51
C GLY A 35 10.16 -16.87 -35.63
N ARG A 36 11.32 -16.69 -35.01
CA ARG A 36 11.94 -17.62 -34.05
C ARG A 36 12.54 -16.88 -32.86
N VAL A 37 12.35 -17.46 -31.68
CA VAL A 37 12.91 -16.93 -30.42
C VAL A 37 14.44 -16.89 -30.48
N ASP A 38 15.08 -17.96 -30.96
CA ASP A 38 16.54 -18.04 -31.13
C ASP A 38 17.10 -16.97 -32.06
N HIS A 39 16.30 -16.51 -33.02
CA HIS A 39 16.67 -15.48 -33.98
C HIS A 39 16.25 -14.07 -33.54
N ARG A 40 15.53 -13.95 -32.41
CA ARG A 40 15.03 -12.70 -31.81
C ARG A 40 14.13 -11.88 -32.75
N ASP A 41 13.39 -12.55 -33.64
CA ASP A 41 12.54 -11.91 -34.66
C ASP A 41 11.05 -12.28 -34.54
N THR A 42 10.62 -12.72 -33.35
CA THR A 42 9.20 -12.99 -33.05
C THR A 42 8.37 -11.71 -33.05
N PHE A 43 7.15 -11.81 -33.56
CA PHE A 43 6.15 -10.76 -33.68
C PHE A 43 5.64 -10.30 -32.32
N LEU A 44 5.47 -11.22 -31.37
CA LEU A 44 4.96 -10.90 -30.05
C LEU A 44 6.07 -10.42 -29.10
N ASP A 45 7.30 -10.92 -29.14
CA ASP A 45 8.36 -10.44 -28.21
C ASP A 45 9.04 -9.16 -28.74
N THR A 46 8.37 -8.03 -28.57
CA THR A 46 8.85 -6.71 -29.00
C THR A 46 9.75 -6.00 -27.99
N TYR A 47 9.72 -6.38 -26.71
CA TYR A 47 10.53 -5.71 -25.69
C TYR A 47 11.98 -6.23 -25.70
N GLU A 48 12.97 -5.35 -25.49
CA GLU A 48 14.39 -5.73 -25.61
C GLU A 48 14.80 -6.83 -24.63
N LEU A 49 14.28 -6.79 -23.39
CA LEU A 49 14.53 -7.84 -22.41
C LEU A 49 13.87 -9.18 -22.78
N GLU A 50 12.68 -9.16 -23.40
CA GLU A 50 12.01 -10.37 -23.88
C GLU A 50 12.86 -11.06 -24.95
N ARG A 51 13.38 -10.28 -25.91
CA ARG A 51 14.27 -10.79 -26.97
C ARG A 51 15.62 -11.27 -26.44
N THR A 52 16.14 -10.61 -25.42
CA THR A 52 17.46 -10.94 -24.86
C THR A 52 17.40 -12.20 -24.01
N ARG A 53 16.34 -12.37 -23.22
CA ARG A 53 16.14 -13.52 -22.32
C ARG A 53 15.35 -14.68 -22.95
N GLY A 54 14.65 -14.46 -24.05
CA GLY A 54 13.81 -15.47 -24.70
C GLY A 54 12.54 -15.80 -23.90
N ILE A 55 12.08 -14.91 -23.03
CA ILE A 55 10.87 -15.08 -22.21
C ILE A 55 9.85 -14.00 -22.54
N THR A 56 8.56 -14.32 -22.47
CA THR A 56 7.48 -13.33 -22.55
C THR A 56 7.26 -12.72 -21.17
N ILE A 57 7.36 -11.40 -21.09
CA ILE A 57 7.25 -10.62 -19.84
C ILE A 57 5.87 -9.97 -19.77
N PHE A 58 5.40 -9.41 -20.89
CA PHE A 58 4.13 -8.69 -20.94
C PHE A 58 3.11 -9.42 -21.80
N SER A 59 1.87 -9.49 -21.33
CA SER A 59 0.77 -10.05 -22.12
C SER A 59 0.51 -9.20 -23.35
N LYS A 60 0.48 -9.85 -24.52
CA LYS A 60 0.25 -9.20 -25.82
C LYS A 60 -0.89 -9.86 -26.57
N GLN A 61 -1.63 -9.03 -27.30
CA GLN A 61 -2.76 -9.48 -28.09
C GLN A 61 -2.47 -9.49 -29.59
N ALA A 62 -2.96 -10.50 -30.28
CA ALA A 62 -2.98 -10.58 -31.74
C ALA A 62 -4.35 -10.99 -32.25
N LEU A 63 -4.84 -10.30 -33.28
CA LEU A 63 -6.08 -10.66 -33.95
C LEU A 63 -5.76 -11.41 -35.23
N PHE A 64 -6.46 -12.51 -35.46
CA PHE A 64 -6.41 -13.25 -36.70
C PHE A 64 -7.75 -13.90 -37.01
N GLU A 65 -7.95 -14.26 -38.27
CA GLU A 65 -9.14 -14.95 -38.75
C GLU A 65 -8.72 -16.32 -39.27
N TYR A 66 -9.45 -17.35 -38.88
CA TYR A 66 -9.28 -18.69 -39.42
C TYR A 66 -10.64 -19.21 -39.85
N GLU A 67 -10.79 -19.39 -41.16
CA GLU A 67 -12.05 -19.72 -41.82
C GLU A 67 -13.16 -18.68 -41.50
N ASP A 68 -14.18 -19.06 -40.74
CA ASP A 68 -15.34 -18.23 -40.37
C ASP A 68 -15.32 -17.76 -38.91
N THR A 69 -14.19 -17.95 -38.22
CA THR A 69 -14.01 -17.60 -36.79
C THR A 69 -12.92 -16.53 -36.61
N HIS A 70 -13.24 -15.49 -35.85
CA HIS A 70 -12.29 -14.47 -35.42
C HIS A 70 -11.66 -14.85 -34.07
N PHE A 71 -10.34 -14.91 -34.04
CA PHE A 71 -9.57 -15.20 -32.85
C PHE A 71 -8.88 -13.93 -32.32
N THR A 72 -8.97 -13.74 -31.01
CA THR A 72 -8.06 -12.87 -30.27
C THR A 72 -7.15 -13.76 -29.43
N LEU A 73 -5.87 -13.81 -29.77
CA LEU A 73 -4.87 -14.52 -29.00
C LEU A 73 -4.27 -13.57 -27.96
N LEU A 74 -4.34 -13.96 -26.68
CA LEU A 74 -3.63 -13.32 -25.58
C LEU A 74 -2.44 -14.21 -25.19
N ASP A 75 -1.23 -13.77 -25.53
CA ASP A 75 -0.03 -14.49 -25.15
C ASP A 75 0.36 -14.11 -23.71
N THR A 76 0.32 -15.07 -22.77
CA THR A 76 0.51 -14.80 -21.34
C THR A 76 1.95 -15.04 -20.90
N PRO A 77 2.49 -14.34 -19.89
CA PRO A 77 3.82 -14.62 -19.36
C PRO A 77 3.95 -16.06 -18.84
N GLY A 78 5.07 -16.71 -19.15
CA GLY A 78 5.34 -18.11 -18.77
C GLY A 78 6.26 -18.26 -17.56
N HIS A 79 6.65 -17.17 -16.90
CA HIS A 79 7.57 -17.17 -15.75
C HIS A 79 6.80 -16.90 -14.45
N SER A 80 7.17 -17.55 -13.35
CA SER A 80 6.47 -17.47 -12.05
C SER A 80 6.31 -16.03 -11.55
N ASP A 81 7.35 -15.21 -11.72
CA ASP A 81 7.37 -13.80 -11.30
C ASP A 81 6.31 -12.91 -11.99
N PHE A 82 5.80 -13.33 -13.15
CA PHE A 82 4.76 -12.61 -13.92
C PHE A 82 3.40 -13.31 -13.88
N SER A 83 3.24 -14.27 -12.95
CA SER A 83 1.99 -14.99 -12.76
C SER A 83 0.78 -14.09 -12.47
N PRO A 84 0.91 -12.92 -11.79
CA PRO A 84 -0.21 -11.98 -11.62
C PRO A 84 -0.79 -11.46 -12.93
N GLU A 85 0.05 -11.08 -13.89
CA GLU A 85 -0.43 -10.60 -15.19
C GLU A 85 -1.12 -11.72 -15.98
N MET A 86 -0.59 -12.95 -15.87
CA MET A 86 -1.20 -14.14 -16.44
C MET A 86 -2.56 -14.44 -15.79
N GLU A 87 -2.67 -14.37 -14.47
CA GLU A 87 -3.90 -14.59 -13.72
C GLU A 87 -5.01 -13.61 -14.13
N ARG A 88 -4.70 -12.31 -14.25
CA ARG A 88 -5.66 -11.31 -14.75
C ARG A 88 -6.14 -11.63 -16.16
N THR A 89 -5.26 -12.16 -17.00
CA THR A 89 -5.59 -12.51 -18.37
C THR A 89 -6.57 -13.68 -18.44
N LEU A 90 -6.53 -14.62 -17.49
CA LEU A 90 -7.46 -15.77 -17.44
C LEU A 90 -8.93 -15.34 -17.35
N GLN A 91 -9.22 -14.22 -16.69
CA GLN A 91 -10.58 -13.73 -16.43
C GLN A 91 -11.33 -13.24 -17.68
N VAL A 92 -10.62 -13.10 -18.80
CA VAL A 92 -11.14 -12.62 -20.08
C VAL A 92 -11.04 -13.63 -21.22
N LEU A 93 -10.52 -14.84 -20.93
CA LEU A 93 -10.43 -15.92 -21.91
C LEU A 93 -11.76 -16.64 -22.08
N ASP A 94 -12.06 -17.00 -23.33
CA ASP A 94 -13.13 -17.95 -23.67
C ASP A 94 -12.62 -19.39 -23.66
N ALA A 95 -11.33 -19.58 -23.93
CA ALA A 95 -10.61 -20.86 -23.80
C ALA A 95 -9.11 -20.63 -23.60
N ALA A 96 -8.43 -21.63 -23.03
CA ALA A 96 -6.99 -21.64 -22.82
C ALA A 96 -6.32 -22.82 -23.54
N ILE A 97 -5.09 -22.61 -23.99
CA ILE A 97 -4.17 -23.65 -24.46
C ILE A 97 -3.11 -23.83 -23.38
N LEU A 98 -3.15 -24.97 -22.67
CA LEU A 98 -2.10 -25.36 -21.75
C LEU A 98 -1.02 -26.15 -22.51
N LEU A 99 0.16 -25.55 -22.64
CA LEU A 99 1.28 -26.10 -23.37
C LEU A 99 2.18 -26.90 -22.44
N ILE A 100 2.43 -28.16 -22.79
CA ILE A 100 3.31 -29.06 -22.03
C ILE A 100 4.45 -29.50 -22.96
N SER A 101 5.70 -29.40 -22.50
CA SER A 101 6.86 -29.90 -23.26
C SER A 101 6.99 -31.41 -23.10
N ALA A 102 7.12 -32.15 -24.19
CA ALA A 102 7.32 -33.60 -24.17
C ALA A 102 8.57 -34.01 -23.36
N SER A 103 9.63 -33.19 -23.38
CA SER A 103 10.85 -33.43 -22.60
C SER A 103 10.64 -33.26 -21.10
N ASP A 104 9.85 -32.26 -20.71
CA ASP A 104 9.77 -31.79 -19.33
C ASP A 104 8.61 -32.44 -18.57
N LYS A 105 7.67 -33.06 -19.31
CA LYS A 105 6.44 -33.68 -18.78
C LYS A 105 5.60 -32.66 -17.99
N VAL A 106 4.68 -33.11 -17.14
CA VAL A 106 3.91 -32.19 -16.28
C VAL A 106 4.80 -31.60 -15.20
N THR A 107 5.25 -30.37 -15.44
CA THR A 107 6.03 -29.60 -14.47
C THR A 107 5.14 -29.08 -13.34
N ALA A 108 5.77 -28.69 -12.23
CA ALA A 108 5.03 -28.13 -11.11
C ALA A 108 4.44 -26.75 -11.42
N GLN A 109 5.08 -25.97 -12.28
CA GLN A 109 4.50 -24.74 -12.80
C GLN A 109 3.25 -25.03 -13.64
N ALA A 110 3.26 -26.06 -14.49
CA ALA A 110 2.07 -26.48 -15.22
C ALA A 110 0.90 -26.87 -14.29
N LYS A 111 1.18 -27.46 -13.12
CA LYS A 111 0.16 -27.73 -12.09
C LYS A 111 -0.41 -26.45 -11.46
N ILE A 112 0.41 -25.42 -11.26
CA ILE A 112 -0.08 -24.11 -10.78
C ILE A 112 -1.00 -23.49 -11.84
N LEU A 113 -0.57 -23.47 -13.10
CA LEU A 113 -1.37 -22.99 -14.22
C LEU A 113 -2.70 -23.76 -14.31
N TRP A 114 -2.65 -25.08 -14.15
CA TRP A 114 -3.85 -25.92 -14.09
C TRP A 114 -4.80 -25.55 -12.94
N LYS A 115 -4.28 -25.38 -11.71
CA LYS A 115 -5.08 -24.93 -10.56
C LYS A 115 -5.76 -23.58 -10.83
N LEU A 116 -5.05 -22.64 -11.44
CA LEU A 116 -5.62 -21.33 -11.83
C LEU A 116 -6.72 -21.50 -12.89
N LEU A 117 -6.46 -22.28 -13.95
CA LEU A 117 -7.46 -22.56 -14.99
C LEU A 117 -8.73 -23.20 -14.42
N SER A 118 -8.59 -24.16 -13.51
CA SER A 118 -9.74 -24.77 -12.81
C SER A 118 -10.46 -23.79 -11.91
N HIS A 119 -9.75 -22.93 -11.17
CA HIS A 119 -10.35 -21.92 -10.29
C HIS A 119 -11.20 -20.91 -11.08
N TYR A 120 -10.67 -20.42 -12.19
CA TYR A 120 -11.36 -19.46 -13.06
C TYR A 120 -12.34 -20.13 -14.04
N HIS A 121 -12.52 -21.46 -13.96
CA HIS A 121 -13.41 -22.25 -14.82
C HIS A 121 -13.18 -21.98 -16.32
N VAL A 122 -11.90 -21.91 -16.73
CA VAL A 122 -11.52 -21.64 -18.11
C VAL A 122 -11.42 -22.96 -18.89
N PRO A 123 -12.23 -23.14 -19.96
CA PRO A 123 -12.14 -24.32 -20.82
C PRO A 123 -10.75 -24.49 -21.40
N THR A 124 -10.14 -25.65 -21.20
CA THR A 124 -8.70 -25.85 -21.44
C THR A 124 -8.44 -26.96 -22.45
N PHE A 125 -7.62 -26.63 -23.46
CA PHE A 125 -7.07 -27.55 -24.45
C PHE A 125 -5.59 -27.77 -24.14
N ILE A 126 -5.15 -29.01 -24.02
CA ILE A 126 -3.76 -29.35 -23.74
C ILE A 126 -3.05 -29.64 -25.05
N PHE A 127 -1.94 -28.94 -25.30
CA PHE A 127 -1.06 -29.24 -26.42
C PHE A 127 0.30 -29.72 -25.90
N VAL A 128 0.66 -30.95 -26.23
CA VAL A 128 1.95 -31.55 -25.91
C VAL A 128 2.92 -31.25 -27.06
N ASN A 129 3.84 -30.34 -26.80
CA ASN A 129 4.78 -29.77 -27.77
C ASN A 129 6.14 -30.46 -27.73
N LYS A 130 6.99 -30.19 -28.74
CA LYS A 130 8.33 -30.77 -28.91
C LYS A 130 8.33 -32.30 -29.05
N MET A 131 7.29 -32.86 -29.65
CA MET A 131 7.20 -34.30 -29.96
C MET A 131 8.24 -34.76 -31.01
N ASP A 132 8.99 -33.83 -31.61
CA ASP A 132 10.11 -34.11 -32.51
C ASP A 132 11.42 -34.49 -31.79
N GLN A 133 11.45 -34.45 -30.46
CA GLN A 133 12.63 -34.81 -29.66
C GLN A 133 12.70 -36.31 -29.33
N ASP A 134 13.93 -36.83 -29.26
CA ASP A 134 14.18 -38.23 -28.93
C ASP A 134 13.67 -38.57 -27.51
N GLY A 135 12.85 -39.61 -27.41
CA GLY A 135 12.25 -40.05 -26.13
C GLY A 135 10.83 -39.56 -25.86
N ALA A 136 10.22 -38.79 -26.77
CA ALA A 136 8.83 -38.37 -26.68
C ALA A 136 7.86 -39.55 -26.98
N ASP A 137 7.35 -40.19 -25.93
CA ASP A 137 6.35 -41.26 -26.03
C ASP A 137 4.96 -40.74 -25.64
N LYS A 138 4.02 -40.77 -26.60
CA LYS A 138 2.65 -40.26 -26.40
C LYS A 138 1.90 -40.95 -25.27
N ALA A 139 1.99 -42.27 -25.17
CA ALA A 139 1.23 -43.05 -24.19
C ALA A 139 1.74 -42.77 -22.77
N LEU A 140 3.06 -42.68 -22.59
CA LEU A 140 3.66 -42.31 -21.32
C LEU A 140 3.32 -40.86 -20.92
N LEU A 141 3.34 -39.93 -21.86
CA LEU A 141 2.99 -38.52 -21.62
C LEU A 141 1.51 -38.35 -21.28
N LEU A 142 0.60 -39.04 -21.98
CA LEU A 142 -0.82 -39.01 -21.67
C LEU A 142 -1.11 -39.56 -20.27
N LYS A 143 -0.42 -40.64 -19.89
CA LYS A 143 -0.51 -41.20 -18.53
C LYS A 143 -0.04 -40.20 -17.47
N ASP A 144 1.11 -39.56 -17.69
CA ASP A 144 1.63 -38.53 -16.79
C ASP A 144 0.66 -37.34 -16.63
N ILE A 145 0.06 -36.89 -17.74
CA ILE A 145 -0.97 -35.84 -17.74
C ILE A 145 -2.20 -36.27 -16.94
N ARG A 146 -2.69 -37.50 -17.12
CA ARG A 146 -3.85 -38.02 -16.40
C ARG A 146 -3.62 -38.14 -14.90
N GLU A 147 -2.43 -38.59 -14.51
CA GLU A 147 -2.06 -38.76 -13.09
C GLU A 147 -1.84 -37.42 -12.38
N ASN A 148 -1.30 -36.42 -13.08
CA ASN A 148 -0.90 -35.16 -12.46
C ASN A 148 -1.91 -34.01 -12.59
N LEU A 149 -2.78 -34.03 -13.62
CA LEU A 149 -3.74 -32.94 -13.89
C LEU A 149 -5.19 -33.41 -13.67
N SER A 150 -5.65 -34.40 -14.45
CA SER A 150 -7.00 -34.97 -14.34
C SER A 150 -7.15 -36.25 -15.16
N SER A 151 -7.88 -37.23 -14.63
CA SER A 151 -8.26 -38.44 -15.36
C SER A 151 -9.10 -38.16 -16.62
N HIS A 152 -9.75 -36.99 -16.70
CA HIS A 152 -10.55 -36.56 -17.86
C HIS A 152 -9.74 -35.85 -18.95
N CYS A 153 -8.40 -35.99 -18.93
CA CYS A 153 -7.55 -35.59 -20.04
C CYS A 153 -7.60 -36.66 -21.14
N ILE A 154 -8.22 -36.34 -22.27
CA ILE A 154 -8.60 -37.29 -23.32
C ILE A 154 -7.88 -36.95 -24.62
N ALA A 155 -7.22 -37.93 -25.23
CA ALA A 155 -6.54 -37.76 -26.51
C ALA A 155 -7.49 -38.07 -27.68
N PHE A 156 -7.55 -37.19 -28.68
CA PHE A 156 -8.46 -37.30 -29.83
C PHE A 156 -7.76 -37.85 -31.09
N GLU A 157 -7.00 -38.93 -30.97
CA GLU A 157 -6.14 -39.44 -32.06
C GLU A 157 -6.84 -40.42 -33.02
N ASP A 158 -7.73 -41.28 -32.50
CA ASP A 158 -8.33 -42.40 -33.26
C ASP A 158 -9.67 -42.06 -33.95
N GLY A 159 -10.00 -40.77 -34.04
CA GLY A 159 -11.25 -40.27 -34.60
C GLY A 159 -12.44 -40.34 -33.63
N PHE A 160 -13.42 -39.46 -33.83
CA PHE A 160 -14.54 -39.25 -32.91
C PHE A 160 -15.41 -40.51 -32.65
N ASP A 161 -15.44 -41.44 -33.60
CA ASP A 161 -16.31 -42.62 -33.59
C ASP A 161 -15.70 -43.85 -32.89
N SER A 162 -14.46 -43.79 -32.40
CA SER A 162 -13.82 -44.93 -31.75
C SER A 162 -14.54 -45.30 -30.44
N ASP A 163 -14.70 -46.61 -30.19
CA ASP A 163 -15.44 -47.09 -29.02
C ASP A 163 -14.74 -46.67 -27.71
N GLU A 164 -13.41 -46.67 -27.68
CA GLU A 164 -12.60 -46.25 -26.53
C GLU A 164 -12.81 -44.76 -26.21
N LEU A 165 -12.78 -43.87 -27.22
CA LEU A 165 -12.99 -42.43 -27.02
C LEU A 165 -14.42 -42.14 -26.56
N GLN A 166 -15.41 -42.83 -27.14
CA GLN A 166 -16.81 -42.66 -26.76
C GLN A 166 -17.07 -43.09 -25.31
N GLU A 167 -16.43 -44.17 -24.85
CA GLU A 167 -16.48 -44.60 -23.46
C GLU A 167 -15.82 -43.56 -22.53
N GLU A 168 -14.60 -43.09 -22.86
CA GLU A 168 -13.91 -42.07 -22.07
C GLU A 168 -14.73 -40.78 -21.95
N LEU A 169 -15.37 -40.33 -23.04
CA LEU A 169 -16.23 -39.14 -23.05
C LEU A 169 -17.52 -39.33 -22.24
N ALA A 170 -18.12 -40.52 -22.29
CA ALA A 170 -19.33 -40.82 -21.55
C ALA A 170 -19.09 -40.80 -20.04
N VAL A 171 -17.92 -41.26 -19.58
CA VAL A 171 -17.53 -41.27 -18.16
C VAL A 171 -17.37 -39.86 -17.58
N CYS A 172 -17.14 -38.83 -18.41
CA CYS A 172 -16.99 -37.45 -17.94
C CYS A 172 -18.28 -36.84 -17.35
N ASP A 173 -19.46 -37.40 -17.62
CA ASP A 173 -20.74 -36.89 -17.12
C ASP A 173 -21.78 -38.01 -16.93
N ASP A 174 -22.42 -38.06 -15.76
CA ASP A 174 -23.36 -39.12 -15.40
C ASP A 174 -24.55 -39.27 -16.39
N ARG A 175 -25.00 -38.16 -16.98
CA ARG A 175 -26.08 -38.18 -17.99
C ARG A 175 -25.61 -38.89 -19.25
N LEU A 176 -24.39 -38.60 -19.69
CA LEU A 176 -23.80 -39.22 -20.89
C LEU A 176 -23.46 -40.68 -20.63
N LEU A 177 -22.93 -41.02 -19.46
CA LEU A 177 -22.66 -42.41 -19.08
C LEU A 177 -23.94 -43.26 -19.13
N THR A 178 -25.04 -42.75 -18.57
CA THR A 178 -26.33 -43.45 -18.60
C THR A 178 -26.82 -43.65 -20.04
N ALA A 179 -26.76 -42.59 -20.86
CA ALA A 179 -27.16 -42.66 -22.27
C ALA A 179 -26.29 -43.65 -23.07
N PHE A 180 -24.99 -43.70 -22.79
CA PHE A 180 -24.06 -44.63 -23.42
C PHE A 180 -24.33 -46.09 -23.06
N LEU A 181 -24.64 -46.38 -21.80
CA LEU A 181 -25.07 -47.70 -21.35
C LEU A 181 -26.40 -48.14 -21.98
N ASP A 182 -27.28 -47.19 -22.30
CA ASP A 182 -28.52 -47.40 -23.07
C ASP A 182 -28.29 -47.53 -24.59
N GLY A 183 -27.03 -47.45 -25.04
CA GLY A 183 -26.62 -47.63 -26.45
C GLY A 183 -26.59 -46.35 -27.30
N GLN A 184 -26.65 -45.16 -26.69
CA GLN A 184 -26.53 -43.88 -27.39
C GLN A 184 -25.07 -43.42 -27.47
N LYS A 185 -24.62 -42.95 -28.63
CA LYS A 185 -23.28 -42.36 -28.78
C LYS A 185 -23.25 -40.92 -28.27
N VAL A 186 -22.11 -40.49 -27.74
CA VAL A 186 -21.82 -39.11 -27.38
C VAL A 186 -21.70 -38.28 -28.66
N THR A 187 -22.38 -37.12 -28.71
CA THR A 187 -22.37 -36.24 -29.88
C THR A 187 -21.32 -35.14 -29.77
N GLU A 188 -20.94 -34.51 -30.88
CA GLU A 188 -20.02 -33.36 -30.86
C GLU A 188 -20.56 -32.22 -29.98
N GLY A 189 -21.88 -32.02 -29.93
CA GLY A 189 -22.52 -31.03 -29.07
C GLY A 189 -22.38 -31.35 -27.58
N ASP A 190 -22.38 -32.64 -27.21
CA ASP A 190 -22.10 -33.08 -25.85
C ASP A 190 -20.63 -32.79 -25.49
N VAL A 191 -19.68 -33.06 -26.39
CA VAL A 191 -18.25 -32.76 -26.16
C VAL A 191 -18.00 -31.26 -25.99
N LYS A 192 -18.62 -30.41 -26.80
CA LYS A 192 -18.59 -28.95 -26.60
C LYS A 192 -19.07 -28.56 -25.21
N SER A 193 -20.15 -29.19 -24.75
CA SER A 193 -20.72 -28.93 -23.42
C SER A 193 -19.79 -29.42 -22.30
N LEU A 194 -19.19 -30.61 -22.44
CA LEU A 194 -18.21 -31.13 -21.49
C LEU A 194 -16.98 -30.22 -21.37
N ILE A 195 -16.48 -29.68 -22.49
CA ILE A 195 -15.33 -28.77 -22.49
C ILE A 195 -15.73 -27.43 -21.85
N ALA A 196 -16.90 -26.88 -22.20
CA ALA A 196 -17.40 -25.64 -21.61
C ALA A 196 -17.61 -25.76 -20.09
N ASP A 197 -18.08 -26.91 -19.61
CA ASP A 197 -18.29 -27.22 -18.20
C ASP A 197 -17.00 -27.66 -17.48
N CYS A 198 -15.84 -27.64 -18.14
CA CYS A 198 -14.55 -28.09 -17.61
C CYS A 198 -14.57 -29.55 -17.08
N LYS A 199 -15.33 -30.42 -17.75
CA LYS A 199 -15.43 -31.86 -17.45
C LYS A 199 -14.59 -32.73 -18.37
N CYS A 200 -14.23 -32.23 -19.55
CA CYS A 200 -13.36 -32.90 -20.52
C CYS A 200 -12.23 -31.95 -20.94
N TYR A 201 -11.01 -32.47 -21.01
CA TYR A 201 -9.82 -31.72 -21.36
C TYR A 201 -9.12 -32.37 -22.55
N PRO A 202 -9.30 -31.86 -23.77
CA PRO A 202 -8.71 -32.43 -24.98
C PRO A 202 -7.19 -32.34 -24.96
N VAL A 203 -6.51 -33.43 -25.28
CA VAL A 203 -5.05 -33.52 -25.41
C VAL A 203 -4.69 -33.75 -26.86
N LEU A 204 -3.87 -32.86 -27.42
CA LEU A 204 -3.31 -32.96 -28.76
C LEU A 204 -1.77 -32.98 -28.69
N PHE A 205 -1.14 -33.66 -29.64
CA PHE A 205 0.31 -33.83 -29.68
C PHE A 205 0.88 -33.21 -30.95
N GLY A 206 2.06 -32.61 -30.87
CA GLY A 206 2.73 -32.09 -32.05
C GLY A 206 4.07 -31.40 -31.78
N SER A 207 4.53 -30.67 -32.79
CA SER A 207 5.73 -29.85 -32.72
C SER A 207 5.48 -28.51 -33.38
N ALA A 208 5.35 -27.45 -32.56
CA ALA A 208 5.21 -26.09 -33.04
C ALA A 208 6.39 -25.66 -33.92
N LEU A 209 7.60 -26.14 -33.61
CA LEU A 209 8.80 -25.86 -34.41
C LEU A 209 8.74 -26.45 -35.82
N LYS A 210 8.12 -27.62 -35.97
CA LYS A 210 7.94 -28.31 -37.26
C LYS A 210 6.61 -27.99 -37.94
N MET A 211 5.75 -27.18 -37.31
CA MET A 211 4.38 -26.92 -37.72
C MET A 211 3.51 -28.20 -37.80
N ASP A 212 3.85 -29.20 -36.98
CA ASP A 212 3.14 -30.48 -36.90
C ASP A 212 2.13 -30.45 -35.74
N GLY A 213 0.88 -30.86 -35.99
CA GLY A 213 -0.22 -30.81 -35.01
C GLY A 213 -0.82 -29.43 -34.73
N VAL A 214 -0.21 -28.33 -35.22
CA VAL A 214 -0.65 -26.95 -34.94
C VAL A 214 -1.95 -26.61 -35.70
N LYS A 215 -2.11 -27.11 -36.92
CA LYS A 215 -3.33 -26.88 -37.72
C LYS A 215 -4.50 -27.67 -37.16
N GLU A 216 -4.24 -28.90 -36.72
CA GLU A 216 -5.17 -29.79 -36.06
C GLU A 216 -5.66 -29.15 -34.76
N LEU A 217 -4.75 -28.62 -33.93
CA LEU A 217 -5.08 -27.85 -32.73
C LEU A 217 -5.99 -26.66 -33.04
N LEU A 218 -5.64 -25.83 -34.02
CA LEU A 218 -6.43 -24.64 -34.35
C LEU A 218 -7.83 -25.00 -34.86
N SER A 219 -7.93 -26.05 -35.69
CA SER A 219 -9.21 -26.54 -36.20
C SER A 219 -10.06 -27.14 -35.08
N PHE A 220 -9.44 -27.91 -34.18
CA PHE A 220 -10.12 -28.51 -33.03
C PHE A 220 -10.68 -27.45 -32.09
N ILE A 221 -9.91 -26.41 -31.78
CA ILE A 221 -10.39 -25.28 -30.94
C ILE A 221 -11.55 -24.56 -31.63
N LYS A 222 -11.46 -24.29 -32.93
CA LYS A 222 -12.55 -23.66 -33.69
C LYS A 222 -13.86 -24.45 -33.54
N ASP A 223 -13.78 -25.77 -33.69
CA ASP A 223 -14.94 -26.66 -33.69
C ASP A 223 -15.49 -26.89 -32.28
N PHE A 224 -14.62 -27.13 -31.29
CA PHE A 224 -15.01 -27.60 -29.95
C PHE A 224 -14.96 -26.55 -28.83
N ALA A 225 -14.34 -25.38 -29.03
CA ALA A 225 -14.36 -24.33 -28.03
C ALA A 225 -15.79 -23.78 -27.83
N PRO A 226 -16.12 -23.30 -26.62
CA PRO A 226 -17.47 -22.84 -26.27
C PRO A 226 -18.04 -21.87 -27.30
N ASP A 227 -19.27 -22.12 -27.73
CA ASP A 227 -20.02 -21.18 -28.56
C ASP A 227 -20.62 -20.10 -27.65
N ASN A 228 -19.79 -19.15 -27.24
CA ASN A 228 -20.22 -18.00 -26.42
C ASN A 228 -21.22 -17.16 -27.24
N LYS A 229 -22.52 -17.39 -27.01
CA LYS A 229 -23.61 -16.62 -27.61
C LYS A 229 -23.69 -15.26 -26.91
N TYR A 230 -22.82 -14.36 -27.32
CA TYR A 230 -22.84 -12.99 -26.83
C TYR A 230 -24.14 -12.29 -27.21
N ASP A 231 -24.87 -11.81 -26.20
CA ASP A 231 -26.05 -10.97 -26.43
C ASP A 231 -25.61 -9.52 -26.62
N GLU A 232 -25.55 -9.13 -27.89
CA GLU A 232 -25.24 -7.76 -28.32
C GLU A 232 -26.33 -6.74 -27.95
N ASN A 233 -27.55 -7.17 -27.62
CA ASN A 233 -28.66 -6.27 -27.26
C ASN A 233 -28.86 -6.17 -25.74
N ALA A 234 -28.16 -6.99 -24.95
CA ALA A 234 -28.16 -6.89 -23.51
C ALA A 234 -27.48 -5.58 -23.04
N PRO A 235 -27.71 -5.16 -21.77
CA PRO A 235 -26.98 -4.05 -21.18
C PRO A 235 -25.46 -4.26 -21.26
N PHE A 236 -24.73 -3.16 -21.42
CA PHE A 236 -23.27 -3.20 -21.51
C PHE A 236 -22.65 -3.79 -20.24
N ALA A 237 -21.75 -4.74 -20.46
CA ALA A 237 -20.90 -5.32 -19.43
C ALA A 237 -19.52 -5.59 -20.01
N ALA A 238 -18.48 -5.28 -19.26
CA ALA A 238 -17.11 -5.59 -19.64
C ALA A 238 -16.26 -5.87 -18.40
N ARG A 239 -15.13 -6.55 -18.59
CA ARG A 239 -14.13 -6.79 -17.54
C ARG A 239 -12.81 -6.17 -17.95
N VAL A 240 -12.23 -5.39 -17.05
CA VAL A 240 -10.90 -4.81 -17.19
C VAL A 240 -9.87 -5.86 -16.78
N PHE A 241 -8.87 -6.13 -17.62
CA PHE A 241 -7.82 -7.10 -17.29
C PHE A 241 -6.41 -6.49 -17.30
N LYS A 242 -6.24 -5.32 -17.94
CA LYS A 242 -4.94 -4.66 -18.05
C LYS A 242 -5.10 -3.15 -18.15
N ILE A 243 -4.25 -2.42 -17.45
CA ILE A 243 -4.05 -0.99 -17.66
C ILE A 243 -2.69 -0.81 -18.32
N SER A 244 -2.61 0.10 -19.28
CA SER A 244 -1.36 0.46 -19.93
C SER A 244 -1.36 1.94 -20.30
N ARG A 245 -0.23 2.44 -20.77
CA ARG A 245 -0.14 3.80 -21.32
C ARG A 245 0.44 3.77 -22.72
N ASP A 246 -0.06 4.66 -23.58
CA ASP A 246 0.50 4.82 -24.91
C ASP A 246 1.82 5.63 -24.89
N VAL A 247 2.46 5.76 -26.05
CA VAL A 247 3.72 6.52 -26.21
C VAL A 247 3.62 8.00 -25.82
N ASN A 248 2.41 8.56 -25.76
CA ASN A 248 2.17 9.93 -25.31
C ASN A 248 1.84 10.00 -23.82
N GLY A 249 1.82 8.85 -23.12
CA GLY A 249 1.47 8.74 -21.71
C GLY A 249 -0.04 8.67 -21.44
N ASN A 250 -0.88 8.60 -22.48
CA ASN A 250 -2.32 8.50 -22.29
C ASN A 250 -2.67 7.14 -21.72
N ARG A 251 -3.53 7.14 -20.72
CA ARG A 251 -4.04 5.95 -20.05
C ARG A 251 -4.96 5.15 -20.97
N LEU A 252 -4.75 3.85 -21.02
CA LEU A 252 -5.53 2.89 -21.78
C LEU A 252 -6.02 1.77 -20.87
N THR A 253 -7.33 1.57 -20.85
CA THR A 253 -7.99 0.50 -20.11
C THR A 253 -8.32 -0.62 -21.09
N HIS A 254 -7.68 -1.78 -20.94
CA HIS A 254 -7.96 -2.96 -21.77
C HIS A 254 -9.08 -3.78 -21.18
N ILE A 255 -10.10 -4.02 -22.00
CA ILE A 255 -11.35 -4.67 -21.59
C ILE A 255 -11.72 -5.80 -22.54
N LYS A 256 -12.41 -6.81 -22.01
CA LYS A 256 -13.23 -7.76 -22.77
C LYS A 256 -14.70 -7.41 -22.55
N ILE A 257 -15.41 -7.11 -23.63
CA ILE A 257 -16.86 -6.87 -23.58
C ILE A 257 -17.57 -8.22 -23.48
N THR A 258 -18.34 -8.44 -22.43
CA THR A 258 -19.04 -9.71 -22.16
C THR A 258 -20.51 -9.66 -22.57
N SER A 259 -21.15 -8.47 -22.55
CA SER A 259 -22.50 -8.28 -23.09
C SER A 259 -22.72 -6.85 -23.61
N GLY A 260 -23.67 -6.70 -24.52
CA GLY A 260 -24.02 -5.41 -25.12
C GLY A 260 -22.99 -4.89 -26.12
N LYS A 261 -22.95 -3.56 -26.28
CA LYS A 261 -22.04 -2.84 -27.17
C LYS A 261 -21.56 -1.57 -26.51
N LEU A 262 -20.41 -1.10 -26.97
CA LEU A 262 -19.79 0.13 -26.53
C LEU A 262 -19.49 1.02 -27.73
N LYS A 263 -19.88 2.29 -27.66
CA LYS A 263 -19.61 3.29 -28.69
C LYS A 263 -18.72 4.40 -28.17
N VAL A 264 -17.97 5.00 -29.08
CA VAL A 264 -17.23 6.23 -28.76
C VAL A 264 -18.22 7.31 -28.32
N ARG A 265 -17.88 8.03 -27.25
CA ARG A 265 -18.70 9.01 -26.52
C ARG A 265 -19.77 8.46 -25.59
N ASP A 266 -19.91 7.14 -25.45
CA ASP A 266 -20.71 6.57 -24.38
C ASP A 266 -20.13 6.93 -23.01
N LEU A 267 -21.00 6.95 -22.00
CA LEU A 267 -20.64 7.24 -20.61
C LEU A 267 -20.59 5.93 -19.81
N ILE A 268 -19.48 5.70 -19.13
CA ILE A 268 -19.33 4.67 -18.09
C ILE A 268 -19.04 5.42 -16.80
N ASP A 269 -19.91 5.29 -15.80
CA ASP A 269 -19.72 5.93 -14.49
C ASP A 269 -19.42 7.44 -14.56
N ASP A 270 -20.17 8.14 -15.42
CA ASP A 270 -20.04 9.57 -15.73
C ASP A 270 -18.73 9.97 -16.45
N GLU A 271 -17.85 9.01 -16.74
CA GLU A 271 -16.67 9.20 -17.58
C GLU A 271 -16.98 8.90 -19.05
N LYS A 272 -16.44 9.73 -19.94
CA LYS A 272 -16.71 9.64 -21.37
C LYS A 272 -15.61 8.87 -22.09
N ILE A 273 -16.02 7.95 -22.96
CA ILE A 273 -15.08 7.23 -23.82
C ILE A 273 -14.66 8.09 -25.01
N ASP A 274 -13.38 8.37 -25.11
CA ASP A 274 -12.82 9.17 -26.19
C ASP A 274 -12.50 8.34 -27.43
N GLN A 275 -11.95 7.14 -27.22
CA GLN A 275 -11.48 6.26 -28.29
C GLN A 275 -11.62 4.79 -27.91
N ILE A 276 -11.89 3.95 -28.92
CA ILE A 276 -11.84 2.49 -28.81
C ILE A 276 -10.78 2.01 -29.83
N ARG A 277 -9.80 1.23 -29.35
CA ARG A 277 -8.65 0.74 -30.13
C ARG A 277 -8.60 -0.79 -30.09
N LEU A 278 -8.44 -1.43 -31.25
CA LEU A 278 -8.18 -2.87 -31.38
C LEU A 278 -6.70 -3.08 -31.69
N TYR A 279 -5.96 -3.72 -30.78
CA TYR A 279 -4.51 -3.93 -30.90
C TYR A 279 -4.19 -5.29 -31.51
N SER A 280 -3.22 -5.34 -32.43
CA SER A 280 -2.61 -6.57 -32.91
C SER A 280 -1.08 -6.39 -32.97
N GLY A 281 -0.38 -6.95 -31.99
CA GLY A 281 1.00 -6.60 -31.70
C GLY A 281 1.12 -5.12 -31.30
N GLU A 282 2.04 -4.39 -31.93
CA GLU A 282 2.22 -2.95 -31.68
C GLU A 282 1.24 -2.05 -32.45
N LYS A 283 0.57 -2.60 -33.47
CA LYS A 283 -0.35 -1.84 -34.33
C LYS A 283 -1.74 -1.85 -33.72
N PHE A 284 -2.48 -0.77 -33.94
CA PHE A 284 -3.89 -0.72 -33.58
C PHE A 284 -4.74 -0.06 -34.66
N GLU A 285 -6.01 -0.43 -34.69
CA GLU A 285 -7.05 0.26 -35.45
C GLU A 285 -8.03 0.96 -34.51
N MET A 286 -8.53 2.12 -34.91
CA MET A 286 -9.56 2.85 -34.17
C MET A 286 -10.93 2.49 -34.71
N VAL A 287 -11.83 2.10 -33.81
CA VAL A 287 -13.21 1.74 -34.15
C VAL A 287 -14.20 2.67 -33.46
N GLN A 288 -15.38 2.85 -34.06
CA GLN A 288 -16.45 3.68 -33.49
C GLN A 288 -17.34 2.91 -32.52
N GLU A 289 -17.36 1.58 -32.65
CA GLU A 289 -18.20 0.68 -31.87
C GLU A 289 -17.49 -0.67 -31.70
N ALA A 290 -17.58 -1.24 -30.51
CA ALA A 290 -17.15 -2.60 -30.20
C ALA A 290 -18.30 -3.37 -29.54
N ALA A 291 -18.51 -4.62 -29.97
CA ALA A 291 -19.59 -5.46 -29.49
C ALA A 291 -19.08 -6.55 -28.54
N ALA A 292 -19.99 -7.21 -27.84
CA ALA A 292 -19.68 -8.34 -26.97
C ALA A 292 -18.85 -9.44 -27.70
N GLY A 293 -17.92 -10.01 -26.95
CA GLY A 293 -16.86 -10.89 -27.43
C GLY A 293 -15.60 -10.20 -27.90
N THR A 294 -15.56 -8.86 -27.97
CA THR A 294 -14.39 -8.11 -28.43
C THR A 294 -13.46 -7.75 -27.28
N VAL A 295 -12.16 -7.97 -27.46
CA VAL A 295 -11.10 -7.40 -26.60
C VAL A 295 -10.63 -6.09 -27.23
N CYS A 296 -10.68 -5.00 -26.46
CA CYS A 296 -10.30 -3.67 -26.94
C CYS A 296 -9.70 -2.83 -25.83
N ALA A 297 -8.93 -1.80 -26.21
CA ALA A 297 -8.46 -0.78 -25.29
C ALA A 297 -9.30 0.48 -25.45
N ILE A 298 -9.72 1.07 -24.34
CA ILE A 298 -10.46 2.32 -24.30
C ILE A 298 -9.64 3.43 -23.66
N ALA A 299 -9.80 4.64 -24.18
CA ALA A 299 -9.24 5.86 -23.61
C ALA A 299 -10.36 6.74 -23.06
N GLY A 300 -10.09 7.45 -21.96
CA GLY A 300 -11.02 8.40 -21.33
C GLY A 300 -11.41 8.04 -19.88
N LEU A 301 -11.14 6.81 -19.44
CA LEU A 301 -11.35 6.40 -18.04
C LEU A 301 -10.14 6.74 -17.17
N SER A 302 -10.38 7.36 -16.02
CA SER A 302 -9.33 7.76 -15.08
C SER A 302 -9.16 6.78 -13.92
N ASP A 303 -10.24 6.22 -13.38
CA ASP A 303 -10.22 5.49 -12.11
C ASP A 303 -10.31 3.95 -12.23
N SER A 304 -10.46 3.39 -13.43
CA SER A 304 -10.67 1.94 -13.64
C SER A 304 -9.46 1.08 -13.24
N LYS A 305 -9.59 0.02 -12.46
CA LYS A 305 -8.45 -0.87 -12.11
C LYS A 305 -8.52 -2.20 -12.87
N ALA A 306 -7.37 -2.88 -12.97
CA ALA A 306 -7.36 -4.24 -13.49
C ALA A 306 -8.11 -5.16 -12.52
N GLY A 307 -8.99 -6.02 -13.04
CA GLY A 307 -9.93 -6.83 -12.26
C GLY A 307 -11.32 -6.21 -12.10
N ASP A 308 -11.49 -4.91 -12.39
CA ASP A 308 -12.80 -4.24 -12.27
C ASP A 308 -13.78 -4.73 -13.34
N GLY A 309 -15.04 -4.90 -12.95
CA GLY A 309 -16.15 -4.98 -13.87
C GLY A 309 -16.69 -3.59 -14.23
N LEU A 310 -17.07 -3.40 -15.49
CA LEU A 310 -17.71 -2.18 -16.00
C LEU A 310 -19.16 -2.45 -16.37
N GLY A 311 -20.01 -1.43 -16.27
CA GLY A 311 -21.44 -1.52 -16.59
C GLY A 311 -22.17 -2.45 -15.62
N LYS A 312 -22.83 -3.49 -16.13
CA LYS A 312 -23.56 -4.46 -15.29
C LYS A 312 -22.66 -5.21 -14.29
N LEU A 313 -21.34 -5.27 -14.55
CA LEU A 313 -20.37 -5.96 -13.70
C LEU A 313 -19.73 -5.06 -12.63
N LYS A 314 -20.20 -3.83 -12.40
CA LYS A 314 -19.53 -2.85 -11.51
C LYS A 314 -19.19 -3.35 -10.10
N ASN A 315 -20.01 -4.24 -9.53
CA ASN A 315 -19.81 -4.81 -8.20
C ASN A 315 -19.22 -6.24 -8.24
N ASP A 316 -18.91 -6.75 -9.42
CA ASP A 316 -18.27 -8.05 -9.63
C ASP A 316 -16.76 -7.82 -9.74
N THR A 317 -16.09 -7.78 -8.59
CA THR A 317 -14.63 -7.74 -8.49
C THR A 317 -14.11 -9.13 -8.19
N THR A 318 -13.21 -9.62 -9.03
CA THR A 318 -12.50 -10.88 -8.78
C THR A 318 -11.28 -10.62 -7.91
N ALA A 319 -11.15 -11.35 -6.80
CA ALA A 319 -9.93 -11.34 -6.01
C ALA A 319 -8.84 -12.15 -6.72
N GLU A 320 -7.66 -11.56 -6.90
CA GLU A 320 -6.48 -12.28 -7.37
C GLU A 320 -6.01 -13.26 -6.26
N ILE A 321 -5.74 -14.52 -6.63
CA ILE A 321 -5.27 -15.57 -5.72
C ILE A 321 -3.80 -15.36 -5.38
N LEU A 322 -3.01 -14.98 -6.38
CA LEU A 322 -1.59 -14.72 -6.18
C LEU A 322 -1.43 -13.43 -5.37
N GLN A 323 -0.51 -13.42 -4.40
CA GLN A 323 -0.18 -12.22 -3.64
C GLN A 323 1.34 -12.06 -3.53
N PRO A 324 1.84 -10.82 -3.57
CA PRO A 324 3.26 -10.58 -3.48
C PRO A 324 3.79 -10.91 -2.08
N ILE A 325 4.84 -11.73 -2.14
CA ILE A 325 5.53 -12.38 -1.04
C ILE A 325 6.43 -11.49 -0.17
N LEU A 326 7.09 -10.62 -0.92
CA LEU A 326 8.31 -9.92 -0.57
C LEU A 326 8.07 -8.42 -0.75
N SER A 327 8.58 -7.62 0.18
CA SER A 327 8.73 -6.18 0.02
C SER A 327 10.20 -5.85 -0.12
N SER A 328 10.57 -4.90 -0.96
CA SER A 328 11.94 -4.43 -1.08
C SER A 328 11.96 -2.92 -1.08
N THR A 329 12.91 -2.37 -0.33
CA THR A 329 13.18 -0.93 -0.32
C THR A 329 13.82 -0.52 -1.65
N LEU A 330 13.27 0.49 -2.30
CA LEU A 330 13.85 1.08 -3.49
C LEU A 330 14.95 2.07 -3.10
N ILE A 331 16.18 1.78 -3.54
CA ILE A 331 17.35 2.64 -3.37
C ILE A 331 17.36 3.65 -4.52
N LEU A 332 17.15 4.92 -4.17
CA LEU A 332 17.15 6.03 -5.10
C LEU A 332 18.54 6.65 -5.26
N PRO A 333 18.87 7.23 -6.42
CA PRO A 333 20.09 8.01 -6.58
C PRO A 333 20.02 9.30 -5.74
N GLU A 334 21.18 9.80 -5.30
CA GLU A 334 21.29 10.93 -4.35
C GLU A 334 20.56 12.20 -4.81
N ASP A 335 20.45 12.42 -6.13
CA ASP A 335 19.84 13.62 -6.73
C ASP A 335 18.32 13.50 -6.96
N ALA A 336 17.70 12.36 -6.65
CA ALA A 336 16.28 12.12 -6.94
C ALA A 336 15.36 12.47 -5.75
N ASP A 337 14.32 13.27 -6.02
CA ASP A 337 13.26 13.56 -5.05
C ASP A 337 12.33 12.34 -4.87
N PRO A 338 12.26 11.74 -3.66
CA PRO A 338 11.43 10.57 -3.39
C PRO A 338 9.93 10.78 -3.69
N VAL A 339 9.39 11.99 -3.49
CA VAL A 339 7.96 12.27 -3.74
C VAL A 339 7.66 12.25 -5.24
N VAL A 340 8.58 12.78 -6.06
CA VAL A 340 8.45 12.77 -7.52
C VAL A 340 8.58 11.34 -8.05
N VAL A 341 9.54 10.57 -7.53
CA VAL A 341 9.72 9.16 -7.91
C VAL A 341 8.51 8.33 -7.50
N TYR A 342 7.99 8.51 -6.29
CA TYR A 342 6.78 7.83 -5.81
C TYR A 342 5.58 8.03 -6.75
N ARG A 343 5.34 9.26 -7.21
CA ARG A 343 4.25 9.54 -8.18
C ARG A 343 4.47 8.82 -9.52
N LYS A 344 5.71 8.73 -10.00
CA LYS A 344 6.04 7.97 -11.22
C LYS A 344 5.82 6.47 -11.02
N LEU A 345 6.18 5.94 -9.86
CA LEU A 345 5.98 4.53 -9.52
C LEU A 345 4.51 4.17 -9.31
N LYS A 346 3.68 5.09 -8.80
CA LYS A 346 2.23 4.91 -8.77
C LYS A 346 1.63 4.67 -10.17
N ALA A 347 2.19 5.28 -11.20
CA ALA A 347 1.78 4.98 -12.57
C ALA A 347 2.17 3.57 -13.02
N LEU A 348 3.26 2.98 -12.49
CA LEU A 348 3.59 1.58 -12.71
C LEU A 348 2.70 0.64 -11.87
N GLU A 349 2.33 1.03 -10.65
CA GLU A 349 1.38 0.28 -9.82
C GLU A 349 -0.02 0.22 -10.45
N GLU A 350 -0.45 1.27 -11.14
CA GLU A 350 -1.70 1.20 -11.92
C GLU A 350 -1.66 0.13 -13.02
N GLU A 351 -0.50 -0.06 -13.65
CA GLU A 351 -0.28 -1.07 -14.69
C GLU A 351 -0.11 -2.48 -14.06
N GLU A 352 0.58 -2.55 -12.92
CA GLU A 352 0.85 -3.75 -12.14
C GLU A 352 0.42 -3.57 -10.67
N PRO A 353 -0.86 -3.82 -10.33
CA PRO A 353 -1.42 -3.56 -9.00
C PRO A 353 -0.70 -4.26 -7.84
N MET A 354 -0.06 -5.41 -8.12
CA MET A 354 0.70 -6.16 -7.12
C MET A 354 2.00 -5.49 -6.67
N LEU A 355 2.48 -4.45 -7.37
CA LEU A 355 3.66 -3.71 -6.93
C LEU A 355 3.43 -2.98 -5.60
N GLN A 356 2.18 -2.60 -5.28
CA GLN A 356 1.75 -1.95 -4.03
C GLN A 356 2.79 -0.97 -3.46
N VAL A 357 3.04 0.12 -4.19
CA VAL A 357 4.10 1.08 -3.86
C VAL A 357 3.67 1.94 -2.67
N SER A 358 4.49 1.97 -1.62
CA SER A 358 4.28 2.80 -0.43
C SER A 358 5.45 3.77 -0.23
N LEU A 359 5.15 4.94 0.34
CA LEU A 359 6.13 5.94 0.75
C LEU A 359 6.01 6.10 2.26
N LYS A 360 7.10 5.89 2.99
CA LYS A 360 7.15 6.13 4.44
C LYS A 360 7.38 7.63 4.70
N GLU A 361 6.34 8.29 5.21
CA GLU A 361 6.39 9.70 5.58
C GLU A 361 7.46 9.92 6.67
N GLY A 362 8.34 10.91 6.48
CA GLY A 362 9.45 11.23 7.39
C GLY A 362 10.83 10.68 6.96
N SER A 363 10.92 9.43 6.48
CA SER A 363 12.19 8.85 6.01
C SER A 363 12.42 9.00 4.51
N GLY A 364 11.35 9.26 3.73
CA GLY A 364 11.42 9.33 2.27
C GLY A 364 11.69 7.98 1.61
N ILE A 365 11.59 6.88 2.36
CA ILE A 365 11.84 5.53 1.86
C ILE A 365 10.63 5.05 1.06
N ILE A 366 10.90 4.55 -0.15
CA ILE A 366 9.90 3.92 -1.01
C ILE A 366 10.03 2.40 -0.86
N GLU A 367 8.93 1.72 -0.57
CA GLU A 367 8.85 0.26 -0.55
C GLU A 367 7.98 -0.23 -1.71
N VAL A 368 8.40 -1.34 -2.32
CA VAL A 368 7.71 -1.98 -3.44
C VAL A 368 7.58 -3.47 -3.16
N LYS A 369 6.39 -4.03 -3.37
CA LYS A 369 6.14 -5.46 -3.26
C LYS A 369 6.48 -6.19 -4.56
N ILE A 370 7.12 -7.34 -4.45
CA ILE A 370 7.76 -8.05 -5.56
C ILE A 370 7.55 -9.57 -5.42
N MET A 371 7.41 -10.26 -6.54
CA MET A 371 7.23 -11.72 -6.62
C MET A 371 8.55 -12.49 -6.61
N GLY A 372 9.60 -11.94 -7.23
CA GLY A 372 10.91 -12.60 -7.32
C GLY A 372 12.02 -11.71 -7.89
N GLU A 373 13.23 -12.26 -7.98
CA GLU A 373 14.44 -11.55 -8.40
C GLU A 373 14.40 -11.14 -9.88
N VAL A 374 13.78 -11.95 -10.75
CA VAL A 374 13.67 -11.62 -12.18
C VAL A 374 12.78 -10.39 -12.38
N GLN A 375 11.72 -10.27 -11.57
CA GLN A 375 10.88 -9.06 -11.57
C GLN A 375 11.66 -7.81 -11.14
N LYS A 376 12.56 -7.90 -10.15
CA LYS A 376 13.40 -6.76 -9.71
C LYS A 376 14.24 -6.21 -10.86
N GLU A 377 14.92 -7.10 -11.59
CA GLU A 377 15.78 -6.71 -12.72
C GLU A 377 14.99 -6.04 -13.84
N ILE A 378 13.81 -6.59 -14.16
CA ILE A 378 12.91 -6.03 -15.18
C ILE A 378 12.36 -4.68 -14.73
N LEU A 379 11.95 -4.55 -13.46
CA LEU A 379 11.45 -3.30 -12.91
C LEU A 379 12.54 -2.21 -12.89
N LYS A 380 13.78 -2.57 -12.54
CA LYS A 380 14.96 -1.69 -12.64
C LYS A 380 15.14 -1.17 -14.07
N HIS A 381 15.08 -2.06 -15.06
CA HIS A 381 15.19 -1.67 -16.47
C HIS A 381 14.00 -0.84 -16.96
N LEU A 382 12.77 -1.13 -16.53
CA LEU A 382 11.59 -0.34 -16.86
C LEU A 382 11.69 1.08 -16.29
N ILE A 383 12.08 1.21 -15.03
CA ILE A 383 12.28 2.51 -14.36
C ILE A 383 13.38 3.29 -15.09
N LYS A 384 14.48 2.64 -15.47
CA LYS A 384 15.55 3.29 -16.23
C LYS A 384 15.09 3.73 -17.62
N THR A 385 14.41 2.88 -18.37
CA THR A 385 14.00 3.18 -19.75
C THR A 385 12.90 4.24 -19.81
N ARG A 386 11.94 4.20 -18.89
CA ARG A 386 10.75 5.05 -18.92
C ARG A 386 10.93 6.37 -18.17
N PHE A 387 11.70 6.37 -17.09
CA PHE A 387 11.84 7.52 -16.21
C PHE A 387 13.27 8.09 -16.16
N ASP A 388 14.22 7.45 -16.84
CA ASP A 388 15.66 7.76 -16.82
C ASP A 388 16.28 7.75 -15.41
N LEU A 389 15.76 6.90 -14.53
CA LEU A 389 16.22 6.75 -13.15
C LEU A 389 17.01 5.46 -12.98
N ASP A 390 18.23 5.56 -12.48
CA ASP A 390 19.04 4.40 -12.09
C ASP A 390 18.74 4.09 -10.62
N VAL A 391 18.03 3.00 -10.38
CA VAL A 391 17.54 2.60 -9.06
C VAL A 391 18.09 1.23 -8.70
N ASP A 392 18.22 0.94 -7.41
CA ASP A 392 18.53 -0.40 -6.95
C ASP A 392 17.50 -0.91 -5.94
N PHE A 393 17.52 -2.21 -5.67
CA PHE A 393 16.63 -2.82 -4.70
C PHE A 393 17.44 -3.28 -3.48
N GLY A 394 16.99 -2.87 -2.29
CA GLY A 394 17.50 -3.36 -1.02
C GLY A 394 17.13 -4.82 -0.77
N PRO A 395 17.54 -5.39 0.38
CA PRO A 395 17.15 -6.73 0.75
C PRO A 395 15.62 -6.86 0.77
N GLY A 396 15.12 -8.03 0.36
CA GLY A 396 13.69 -8.34 0.45
C GLY A 396 13.31 -8.65 1.89
N HIS A 397 12.31 -7.98 2.42
CA HIS A 397 11.70 -8.26 3.72
C HIS A 397 10.37 -9.00 3.53
N ILE A 398 10.06 -9.90 4.45
CA ILE A 398 8.81 -10.65 4.45
C ILE A 398 7.67 -9.71 4.86
N VAL A 399 6.54 -9.80 4.13
CA VAL A 399 5.34 -9.04 4.47
C VAL A 399 4.56 -9.79 5.56
N TYR A 400 4.81 -9.43 6.81
CA TYR A 400 4.06 -9.93 7.97
C TYR A 400 2.65 -9.33 8.04
N LYS A 401 1.80 -9.99 8.81
CA LYS A 401 0.45 -9.52 9.19
C LYS A 401 0.27 -9.68 10.69
N GLU A 402 -0.75 -9.05 11.26
CA GLU A 402 -1.07 -9.20 12.69
C GLU A 402 -2.52 -9.62 12.88
N THR A 403 -2.79 -10.36 13.94
CA THR A 403 -4.15 -10.73 14.40
C THR A 403 -4.21 -10.74 15.92
N ILE A 404 -5.35 -11.08 16.51
CA ILE A 404 -5.55 -11.15 17.97
C ILE A 404 -5.86 -12.57 18.42
N ALA A 405 -5.42 -12.95 19.62
CA ALA A 405 -5.65 -14.30 20.17
C ALA A 405 -7.06 -14.48 20.77
N GLY A 406 -7.69 -13.38 21.21
CA GLY A 406 -8.95 -13.42 21.93
C GLY A 406 -9.70 -12.09 21.83
N PRO A 407 -11.00 -12.09 22.20
CA PRO A 407 -11.83 -10.91 22.07
C PRO A 407 -11.44 -9.82 23.08
N VAL A 408 -11.46 -8.57 22.62
CA VAL A 408 -11.16 -7.39 23.45
C VAL A 408 -12.05 -6.22 23.05
N GLU A 409 -12.54 -5.47 24.03
CA GLU A 409 -13.19 -4.20 23.76
C GLU A 409 -12.15 -3.09 23.66
N GLY A 410 -12.17 -2.38 22.53
CA GLY A 410 -11.40 -1.16 22.29
C GLY A 410 -12.27 0.09 22.44
N VAL A 411 -11.73 1.09 23.12
CA VAL A 411 -12.44 2.35 23.42
C VAL A 411 -11.70 3.56 22.91
N GLY A 412 -12.42 4.50 22.29
CA GLY A 412 -11.84 5.68 21.67
C GLY A 412 -12.69 6.93 21.90
N HIS A 413 -12.03 7.99 22.34
CA HIS A 413 -12.68 9.26 22.64
C HIS A 413 -11.93 10.43 21.98
N PHE A 414 -12.69 11.37 21.44
CA PHE A 414 -12.16 12.56 20.79
C PHE A 414 -12.97 13.80 21.17
N GLU A 415 -12.38 14.62 22.05
CA GLU A 415 -13.00 15.84 22.59
C GLU A 415 -11.94 16.95 22.84
N PRO A 416 -11.39 17.60 21.80
CA PRO A 416 -10.44 18.70 21.97
C PRO A 416 -11.08 20.01 22.49
N LEU A 417 -12.03 20.60 21.74
CA LEU A 417 -12.81 21.79 22.16
C LEU A 417 -14.08 21.92 21.31
N ARG A 418 -15.28 21.87 21.91
CA ARG A 418 -16.59 21.89 21.18
C ARG A 418 -16.76 20.78 20.13
N HIS A 419 -15.95 19.74 20.24
CA HIS A 419 -16.02 18.48 19.50
C HIS A 419 -16.30 17.37 20.51
N TYR A 420 -17.06 16.34 20.15
CA TYR A 420 -17.32 15.19 21.03
C TYR A 420 -17.66 13.97 20.19
N ALA A 421 -16.89 12.89 20.37
CA ALA A 421 -17.24 11.57 19.88
C ALA A 421 -16.66 10.49 20.80
N GLU A 422 -17.48 9.50 21.11
CA GLU A 422 -17.11 8.32 21.89
C GLU A 422 -17.52 7.07 21.12
N VAL A 423 -16.60 6.11 20.98
CA VAL A 423 -16.79 4.87 20.20
C VAL A 423 -16.25 3.68 20.98
N HIS A 424 -17.08 2.64 21.09
CA HIS A 424 -16.74 1.36 21.70
C HIS A 424 -16.90 0.25 20.68
N ILE A 425 -15.84 -0.50 20.45
CA ILE A 425 -15.82 -1.62 19.50
C ILE A 425 -15.36 -2.88 20.18
N LEU A 426 -15.93 -4.01 19.78
CA LEU A 426 -15.47 -5.33 20.13
C LEU A 426 -14.63 -5.87 18.98
N LEU A 427 -13.36 -6.16 19.25
CA LEU A 427 -12.46 -6.85 18.33
C LEU A 427 -12.49 -8.33 18.69
N GLU A 428 -12.86 -9.19 17.74
CA GLU A 428 -12.92 -10.64 17.91
C GLU A 428 -12.04 -11.34 16.88
N PRO A 429 -11.33 -12.43 17.22
CA PRO A 429 -10.61 -13.22 16.23
C PRO A 429 -11.60 -13.85 15.25
N ALA A 430 -11.26 -13.81 13.96
CA ALA A 430 -12.02 -14.43 12.89
C ALA A 430 -11.29 -15.67 12.35
N GLU A 431 -11.91 -16.39 11.42
CA GLU A 431 -11.29 -17.56 10.80
C GLU A 431 -10.00 -17.18 10.04
N PRO A 432 -8.93 -17.99 10.08
CA PRO A 432 -7.70 -17.70 9.35
C PRO A 432 -7.94 -17.46 7.85
N GLY A 433 -7.42 -16.34 7.34
CA GLY A 433 -7.59 -15.93 5.95
C GLY A 433 -8.94 -15.29 5.62
N SER A 434 -9.82 -15.08 6.60
CA SER A 434 -11.10 -14.38 6.41
C SER A 434 -10.96 -12.85 6.23
N GLY A 435 -9.80 -12.29 6.58
CA GLY A 435 -9.56 -10.85 6.49
C GLY A 435 -10.29 -10.07 7.58
N MET A 436 -10.57 -8.79 7.32
CA MET A 436 -11.31 -7.94 8.26
C MET A 436 -12.81 -7.94 7.94
N SER A 437 -13.63 -8.07 8.97
CA SER A 437 -15.08 -7.92 8.86
C SER A 437 -15.61 -6.92 9.86
N PHE A 438 -16.70 -6.22 9.51
CA PHE A 438 -17.25 -5.13 10.30
C PHE A 438 -18.74 -5.36 10.55
N ALA A 439 -19.16 -5.22 11.80
CA ALA A 439 -20.56 -5.37 12.21
C ALA A 439 -20.99 -4.23 13.15
N CYS A 440 -22.29 -4.09 13.36
CA CYS A 440 -22.85 -3.14 14.32
C CYS A 440 -23.91 -3.84 15.15
N ASP A 441 -23.79 -3.73 16.47
CA ASP A 441 -24.72 -4.19 17.48
C ASP A 441 -25.00 -3.05 18.48
N VAL A 442 -25.56 -1.94 17.95
CA VAL A 442 -25.94 -0.76 18.74
C VAL A 442 -27.39 -0.41 18.47
N SER A 443 -28.16 -0.18 19.53
CA SER A 443 -29.54 0.29 19.41
C SER A 443 -29.58 1.67 18.76
N THR A 444 -30.61 1.94 17.95
CA THR A 444 -30.86 3.27 17.38
C THR A 444 -31.15 4.33 18.44
N ASP A 445 -31.53 3.90 19.66
CA ASP A 445 -31.79 4.78 20.80
C ASP A 445 -30.49 5.31 21.42
N ASP A 446 -29.41 4.53 21.36
CA ASP A 446 -28.11 4.90 21.95
C ASP A 446 -27.25 5.70 20.97
N LEU A 447 -27.27 5.32 19.69
CA LEU A 447 -26.58 6.03 18.62
C LEU A 447 -27.39 6.04 17.34
N SER A 448 -27.59 7.22 16.74
CA SER A 448 -28.37 7.34 15.50
C SER A 448 -27.78 6.51 14.35
N LEU A 449 -28.65 5.97 13.49
CA LEU A 449 -28.24 5.12 12.38
C LEU A 449 -27.25 5.79 11.41
N ASN A 450 -27.31 7.12 11.27
CA ASN A 450 -26.39 7.88 10.44
C ASN A 450 -24.95 7.82 11.00
N TRP A 451 -24.80 7.94 12.32
CA TRP A 451 -23.50 7.85 12.99
C TRP A 451 -22.96 6.42 13.00
N GLN A 452 -23.82 5.42 13.21
CA GLN A 452 -23.42 4.02 13.09
C GLN A 452 -22.84 3.72 11.70
N ARG A 453 -23.53 4.16 10.63
CA ARG A 453 -23.04 3.99 9.25
C ARG A 453 -21.75 4.75 8.99
N LEU A 454 -21.60 5.94 9.57
CA LEU A 454 -20.37 6.73 9.43
C LEU A 454 -19.18 6.03 10.08
N ILE A 455 -19.33 5.52 11.31
CA ILE A 455 -18.29 4.75 12.01
C ILE A 455 -17.89 3.52 11.19
N LEU A 456 -18.87 2.76 10.68
CA LEU A 456 -18.61 1.61 9.82
C LEU A 456 -17.86 2.00 8.53
N THR A 457 -18.19 3.15 7.95
CA THR A 457 -17.49 3.68 6.77
C THR A 457 -16.04 4.00 7.11
N HIS A 458 -15.76 4.63 8.25
CA HIS A 458 -14.39 4.92 8.68
C HIS A 458 -13.61 3.65 9.04
N LEU A 459 -14.26 2.63 9.59
CA LEU A 459 -13.64 1.33 9.80
C LEU A 459 -13.22 0.68 8.46
N GLN A 460 -14.01 0.84 7.39
CA GLN A 460 -13.76 0.25 6.08
C GLN A 460 -12.80 1.05 5.20
N GLU A 461 -12.70 2.37 5.35
CA GLU A 461 -11.92 3.22 4.45
C GLU A 461 -10.40 3.09 4.64
N LYS A 462 -9.95 2.64 5.82
CA LYS A 462 -8.54 2.57 6.20
C LYS A 462 -8.14 1.13 6.53
N LYS A 463 -6.96 0.72 6.05
CA LYS A 463 -6.29 -0.50 6.52
C LYS A 463 -5.73 -0.26 7.93
N HIS A 464 -6.15 -1.07 8.88
CA HIS A 464 -5.71 -0.96 10.26
C HIS A 464 -4.36 -1.63 10.44
N LEU A 465 -3.48 -1.02 11.22
CA LEU A 465 -2.14 -1.53 11.51
C LEU A 465 -2.09 -2.12 12.91
N GLY A 466 -1.40 -3.25 13.04
CA GLY A 466 -1.11 -3.89 14.30
C GLY A 466 -0.09 -3.11 15.15
N VAL A 467 0.04 -3.49 16.41
CA VAL A 467 0.85 -2.79 17.42
C VAL A 467 2.25 -3.39 17.58
N LEU A 468 2.50 -4.58 17.03
CA LEU A 468 3.76 -5.30 17.20
C LEU A 468 4.84 -4.83 16.22
N THR A 469 4.51 -4.79 14.94
CA THR A 469 5.43 -4.43 13.84
C THR A 469 4.90 -3.30 12.96
N GLY A 470 3.68 -2.82 13.22
CA GLY A 470 2.97 -1.92 12.31
C GLY A 470 2.49 -2.62 11.04
N SER A 471 2.41 -3.96 11.05
CA SER A 471 1.94 -4.75 9.91
C SER A 471 0.42 -4.69 9.76
N GLU A 472 -0.09 -5.02 8.58
CA GLU A 472 -1.53 -5.00 8.30
C GLU A 472 -2.29 -5.99 9.19
N LEU A 473 -3.36 -5.50 9.83
CA LEU A 473 -4.26 -6.32 10.65
C LEU A 473 -5.15 -7.20 9.76
N THR A 474 -5.28 -8.48 10.09
CA THR A 474 -6.12 -9.45 9.37
C THR A 474 -6.82 -10.39 10.34
N ASP A 475 -7.87 -11.06 9.84
CA ASP A 475 -8.60 -12.11 10.54
C ASP A 475 -9.19 -11.60 11.87
N VAL A 476 -9.75 -10.40 11.84
CA VAL A 476 -10.41 -9.74 12.98
C VAL A 476 -11.80 -9.25 12.55
N LYS A 477 -12.80 -9.59 13.36
CA LYS A 477 -14.15 -9.04 13.27
C LYS A 477 -14.27 -7.87 14.25
N ILE A 478 -14.56 -6.68 13.74
CA ILE A 478 -14.77 -5.48 14.53
C ILE A 478 -16.27 -5.17 14.58
N THR A 479 -16.86 -5.28 15.76
CA THR A 479 -18.28 -5.00 16.00
C THR A 479 -18.42 -3.69 16.77
N LEU A 480 -19.15 -2.71 16.23
CA LEU A 480 -19.54 -1.53 17.00
C LEU A 480 -20.55 -1.97 18.07
N ILE A 481 -20.22 -1.80 19.35
CA ILE A 481 -21.05 -2.24 20.49
C ILE A 481 -21.56 -1.07 21.35
N GLY A 482 -21.00 0.12 21.15
CA GLY A 482 -21.45 1.31 21.84
C GLY A 482 -20.85 2.58 21.25
N GLY A 483 -21.45 3.71 21.58
CA GLY A 483 -20.92 5.01 21.20
C GLY A 483 -21.83 6.13 21.64
N ARG A 484 -21.30 7.36 21.66
CA ARG A 484 -22.04 8.53 22.09
C ARG A 484 -21.73 9.73 21.19
N SER A 485 -22.77 10.52 20.93
CA SER A 485 -22.68 11.79 20.22
C SER A 485 -23.29 12.92 21.05
N HIS A 486 -22.92 14.15 20.74
CA HIS A 486 -23.46 15.37 21.30
C HIS A 486 -24.17 16.18 20.20
N GLU A 487 -25.41 16.57 20.42
CA GLU A 487 -26.30 17.16 19.40
C GLU A 487 -25.73 18.41 18.69
N LYS A 488 -24.86 19.16 19.37
CA LYS A 488 -24.30 20.44 18.87
C LYS A 488 -22.80 20.42 18.59
N HIS A 489 -22.12 19.38 19.07
CA HIS A 489 -20.66 19.35 19.16
C HIS A 489 -20.07 18.11 18.51
N THR A 490 -20.88 17.28 17.85
CA THR A 490 -20.35 16.15 17.08
C THR A 490 -20.39 16.46 15.61
N GLU A 491 -19.23 16.39 14.97
CA GLU A 491 -19.06 16.46 13.54
C GLU A 491 -18.61 15.11 12.97
N GLY A 492 -18.73 14.93 11.65
CA GLY A 492 -18.35 13.68 11.02
C GLY A 492 -16.87 13.32 11.20
N GLY A 493 -15.99 14.32 11.27
CA GLY A 493 -14.56 14.12 11.51
C GLY A 493 -14.23 13.59 12.91
N ASP A 494 -15.08 13.84 13.90
CA ASP A 494 -14.83 13.44 15.29
C ASP A 494 -14.95 11.93 15.46
N PHE A 495 -16.00 11.34 14.86
CA PHE A 495 -16.18 9.90 14.85
C PHE A 495 -15.03 9.19 14.13
N ARG A 496 -14.51 9.76 13.04
CA ARG A 496 -13.31 9.21 12.38
C ARG A 496 -12.14 9.09 13.35
N GLN A 497 -11.85 10.15 14.10
CA GLN A 497 -10.75 10.19 15.07
C GLN A 497 -10.98 9.24 16.25
N ALA A 498 -12.20 9.20 16.79
CA ALA A 498 -12.56 8.30 17.89
C ALA A 498 -12.51 6.82 17.46
N THR A 499 -13.01 6.48 16.28
CA THR A 499 -13.00 5.11 15.74
C THR A 499 -11.58 4.57 15.59
N TYR A 500 -10.65 5.34 15.00
CA TYR A 500 -9.27 4.87 14.84
C TYR A 500 -8.56 4.65 16.18
N ARG A 501 -8.82 5.51 17.15
CA ARG A 501 -8.29 5.36 18.51
C ARG A 501 -8.88 4.16 19.21
N ALA A 502 -10.17 3.88 19.03
CA ALA A 502 -10.81 2.70 19.60
C ALA A 502 -10.17 1.40 19.09
N VAL A 503 -9.90 1.32 17.77
CA VAL A 503 -9.17 0.17 17.19
C VAL A 503 -7.79 0.07 17.80
N ARG A 504 -7.05 1.18 17.83
CA ARG A 504 -5.67 1.18 18.30
C ARG A 504 -5.56 0.81 19.78
N GLN A 505 -6.41 1.40 20.63
CA GLN A 505 -6.47 1.14 22.06
C GLN A 505 -6.85 -0.32 22.34
N GLY A 506 -7.83 -0.87 21.62
CA GLY A 506 -8.19 -2.28 21.71
C GLY A 506 -7.03 -3.20 21.36
N LEU A 507 -6.27 -2.89 20.31
CA LEU A 507 -5.07 -3.66 19.93
C LEU A 507 -3.94 -3.57 20.97
N MET A 508 -3.80 -2.45 21.68
CA MET A 508 -2.83 -2.30 22.78
C MET A 508 -3.20 -3.14 24.01
N GLU A 509 -4.51 -3.35 24.25
CA GLU A 509 -5.00 -4.26 25.29
C GLU A 509 -5.00 -5.73 24.85
N ALA A 510 -5.12 -5.99 23.55
CA ALA A 510 -5.22 -7.33 22.97
C ALA A 510 -3.94 -8.16 23.15
N ASP A 511 -4.14 -9.48 23.23
CA ASP A 511 -3.06 -10.43 23.00
C ASP A 511 -2.78 -10.53 21.48
N SER A 512 -2.01 -9.59 20.94
CA SER A 512 -1.67 -9.53 19.51
C SER A 512 -0.68 -10.65 19.10
N ILE A 513 -0.89 -11.23 17.92
CA ILE A 513 -0.08 -12.30 17.32
C ILE A 513 0.48 -11.83 15.99
N LEU A 514 1.79 -11.99 15.80
CA LEU A 514 2.45 -11.79 14.52
C LEU A 514 2.25 -13.01 13.63
N LEU A 515 1.81 -12.79 12.41
CA LEU A 515 1.61 -13.80 11.38
C LEU A 515 2.65 -13.64 10.27
N GLU A 516 3.21 -14.76 9.83
CA GLU A 516 4.10 -14.82 8.68
C GLU A 516 3.47 -15.62 7.52
N PRO A 517 3.83 -15.29 6.27
CA PRO A 517 3.39 -16.05 5.12
C PRO A 517 4.08 -17.42 5.08
N VAL A 518 3.29 -18.45 4.83
CA VAL A 518 3.74 -19.84 4.75
C VAL A 518 3.47 -20.39 3.37
N TYR A 519 4.49 -21.00 2.78
CA TYR A 519 4.36 -21.76 1.55
C TYR A 519 3.92 -23.18 1.84
N GLU A 520 3.02 -23.71 1.02
CA GLU A 520 2.96 -25.14 0.75
C GLU A 520 4.05 -25.46 -0.27
N TYR A 521 4.86 -26.49 0.00
CA TYR A 521 5.93 -26.91 -0.89
C TYR A 521 5.72 -28.34 -1.39
N ARG A 522 6.28 -28.60 -2.58
CA ARG A 522 6.51 -29.93 -3.12
C ARG A 522 7.96 -30.03 -3.60
N ILE A 523 8.74 -30.91 -3.00
CA ILE A 523 10.11 -31.19 -3.40
C ILE A 523 10.14 -32.57 -4.05
N GLU A 524 10.65 -32.64 -5.27
CA GLU A 524 10.92 -33.89 -5.98
C GLU A 524 12.41 -34.12 -6.01
N LEU A 525 12.88 -35.26 -5.49
CA LEU A 525 14.31 -35.52 -5.36
C LEU A 525 14.66 -37.02 -5.39
N PRO A 526 15.92 -37.39 -5.67
CA PRO A 526 16.37 -38.78 -5.63
C PRO A 526 16.35 -39.36 -4.22
N LYS A 527 16.19 -40.69 -4.12
CA LYS A 527 16.09 -41.41 -2.84
C LYS A 527 17.27 -41.15 -1.90
N GLU A 528 18.47 -41.00 -2.44
CA GLU A 528 19.70 -40.79 -1.66
C GLU A 528 19.73 -39.43 -0.96
N SER A 529 18.98 -38.45 -1.47
CA SER A 529 18.98 -37.07 -0.99
C SER A 529 17.84 -36.73 -0.02
N VAL A 530 16.89 -37.65 0.19
CA VAL A 530 15.69 -37.46 1.04
C VAL A 530 16.06 -37.10 2.48
N GLY A 531 17.02 -37.81 3.09
CA GLY A 531 17.39 -37.56 4.48
C GLY A 531 17.97 -36.17 4.73
N ARG A 532 18.75 -35.64 3.78
CA ARG A 532 19.28 -34.27 3.85
C ARG A 532 18.16 -33.25 3.70
N ALA A 533 17.28 -33.41 2.71
CA ALA A 533 16.16 -32.50 2.51
C ALA A 533 15.24 -32.44 3.74
N LEU A 534 14.92 -33.58 4.37
CA LEU A 534 14.15 -33.61 5.61
C LEU A 534 14.82 -32.82 6.74
N THR A 535 16.14 -32.95 6.88
CA THR A 535 16.91 -32.24 7.92
C THR A 535 16.89 -30.74 7.67
N ASP A 536 17.07 -30.31 6.41
CA ASP A 536 17.06 -28.90 6.03
C ASP A 536 15.67 -28.28 6.26
N ILE A 537 14.59 -28.96 5.87
CA ILE A 537 13.22 -28.46 6.08
C ILE A 537 12.91 -28.32 7.58
N GLN A 538 13.28 -29.31 8.40
CA GLN A 538 13.12 -29.20 9.85
C GLN A 538 13.92 -28.04 10.44
N ARG A 539 15.16 -27.82 9.96
CA ARG A 539 15.98 -26.67 10.37
C ARG A 539 15.36 -25.33 9.97
N MET A 540 14.66 -25.30 8.84
CA MET A 540 13.94 -24.12 8.33
C MET A 540 12.54 -23.96 8.94
N HIS A 541 12.23 -24.68 10.02
CA HIS A 541 10.94 -24.65 10.70
C HIS A 541 9.75 -25.06 9.83
N GLY A 542 10.00 -25.85 8.78
CA GLY A 542 8.95 -26.42 7.95
C GLY A 542 8.35 -27.70 8.52
N THR A 543 7.09 -27.94 8.19
CA THR A 543 6.42 -29.23 8.41
C THR A 543 6.65 -30.13 7.20
N VAL A 544 6.79 -31.43 7.43
CA VAL A 544 6.92 -32.42 6.36
C VAL A 544 5.80 -33.45 6.52
N GLY A 545 5.06 -33.68 5.45
CA GLY A 545 4.17 -34.83 5.30
C GLY A 545 4.96 -36.13 5.13
N LEU A 546 4.22 -37.24 5.00
CA LEU A 546 4.83 -38.54 4.70
C LEU A 546 5.45 -38.50 3.28
N PRO A 547 6.70 -38.97 3.11
CA PRO A 547 7.31 -39.05 1.79
C PRO A 547 6.52 -39.98 0.88
N ASP A 548 6.10 -39.47 -0.28
CA ASP A 548 5.48 -40.27 -1.34
C ASP A 548 6.52 -40.70 -2.36
N ILE A 549 6.31 -41.85 -2.99
CA ILE A 549 7.14 -42.33 -4.09
C ILE A 549 6.32 -42.21 -5.37
N VAL A 550 6.78 -41.35 -6.28
CA VAL A 550 6.16 -41.16 -7.59
C VAL A 550 7.18 -41.54 -8.66
N GLY A 551 6.99 -42.71 -9.27
CA GLY A 551 7.96 -43.29 -10.20
C GLY A 551 9.27 -43.66 -9.51
N ASP A 552 10.39 -43.09 -9.99
CA ASP A 552 11.74 -43.29 -9.43
C ASP A 552 12.19 -42.14 -8.51
N LYS A 553 11.32 -41.14 -8.30
CA LYS A 553 11.60 -39.96 -7.47
C LYS A 553 10.80 -40.01 -6.16
N ASN A 554 11.40 -39.46 -5.12
CA ASN A 554 10.71 -39.25 -3.85
C ASN A 554 10.15 -37.83 -3.84
N VAL A 555 8.93 -37.71 -3.35
CA VAL A 555 8.19 -36.46 -3.26
C VAL A 555 7.97 -36.15 -1.79
N LEU A 556 8.46 -34.99 -1.37
CA LEU A 556 8.19 -34.42 -0.05
C LEU A 556 7.20 -33.28 -0.21
N THR A 557 6.10 -33.34 0.52
CA THR A 557 5.13 -32.25 0.63
C THR A 557 5.10 -31.74 2.05
N GLY A 558 4.71 -30.48 2.24
CA GLY A 558 4.68 -29.88 3.56
C GLY A 558 4.50 -28.37 3.51
N THR A 559 4.72 -27.72 4.64
CA THR A 559 4.67 -26.26 4.73
C THR A 559 6.00 -25.70 5.20
N ILE A 560 6.37 -24.51 4.74
CA ILE A 560 7.62 -23.85 5.15
C ILE A 560 7.40 -22.33 5.27
N PRO A 561 7.86 -21.69 6.35
CA PRO A 561 7.85 -20.24 6.45
C PRO A 561 8.60 -19.58 5.29
N ALA A 562 8.03 -18.54 4.70
CA ALA A 562 8.66 -17.86 3.56
C ALA A 562 10.00 -17.23 3.93
N ALA A 563 10.14 -16.73 5.17
CA ALA A 563 11.37 -16.16 5.72
C ALA A 563 12.54 -17.14 5.67
N SER A 564 12.27 -18.43 5.86
CA SER A 564 13.29 -19.47 5.98
C SER A 564 13.74 -20.04 4.63
N LEU A 565 12.99 -19.80 3.54
CA LEU A 565 13.27 -20.44 2.25
C LEU A 565 14.53 -19.90 1.58
N GLY A 566 14.75 -18.58 1.64
CA GLY A 566 15.93 -17.90 1.08
C GLY A 566 16.35 -18.44 -0.30
N SER A 567 17.61 -18.89 -0.41
CA SER A 567 18.21 -19.48 -1.61
C SER A 567 18.11 -21.02 -1.67
N TYR A 568 17.23 -21.65 -0.88
CA TYR A 568 17.22 -23.12 -0.72
C TYR A 568 17.02 -23.88 -2.03
N ALA A 569 16.29 -23.33 -3.01
CA ALA A 569 16.14 -23.95 -4.33
C ALA A 569 17.50 -24.19 -5.02
N GLN A 570 18.46 -23.27 -4.88
CA GLN A 570 19.81 -23.41 -5.42
C GLN A 570 20.63 -24.44 -4.65
N GLU A 571 20.50 -24.46 -3.32
CA GLU A 571 21.16 -25.46 -2.47
C GLU A 571 20.66 -26.87 -2.78
N LEU A 572 19.34 -27.03 -2.89
CA LEU A 572 18.67 -28.27 -3.30
C LEU A 572 19.23 -28.78 -4.63
N SER A 573 19.22 -27.93 -5.66
CA SER A 573 19.77 -28.29 -6.97
C SER A 573 21.25 -28.67 -6.86
N SER A 574 22.04 -27.98 -6.03
CA SER A 574 23.47 -28.25 -5.88
C SER A 574 23.74 -29.62 -5.27
N PHE A 575 23.08 -30.00 -4.17
CA PHE A 575 23.35 -31.29 -3.52
C PHE A 575 22.66 -32.48 -4.18
N THR A 576 21.63 -32.25 -4.99
CA THR A 576 20.96 -33.27 -5.80
C THR A 576 21.57 -33.41 -7.20
N HIS A 577 22.69 -32.75 -7.49
CA HIS A 577 23.33 -32.74 -8.81
C HIS A 577 22.39 -32.29 -9.95
N GLY A 578 21.42 -31.42 -9.64
CA GLY A 578 20.44 -30.89 -10.58
C GLY A 578 19.15 -31.70 -10.73
N GLU A 579 19.03 -32.85 -10.05
CA GLU A 579 17.84 -33.71 -10.16
C GLU A 579 16.68 -33.33 -9.23
N GLY A 580 17.00 -32.51 -8.21
CA GLY A 580 16.07 -32.04 -7.18
C GLY A 580 15.42 -30.72 -7.54
N HIS A 581 14.09 -30.67 -7.43
CA HIS A 581 13.31 -29.46 -7.69
C HIS A 581 12.35 -29.18 -6.55
N ILE A 582 12.26 -27.91 -6.13
CA ILE A 582 11.28 -27.43 -5.17
C ILE A 582 10.28 -26.54 -5.87
N THR A 583 9.00 -26.73 -5.55
CA THR A 583 7.91 -25.85 -5.97
C THR A 583 7.20 -25.35 -4.74
N THR A 584 6.86 -24.07 -4.70
CA THR A 584 6.14 -23.45 -3.61
C THR A 584 4.89 -22.74 -4.11
N THR A 585 3.82 -22.80 -3.33
CA THR A 585 2.60 -22.03 -3.51
C THR A 585 2.22 -21.40 -2.19
N LEU A 586 1.77 -20.14 -2.18
CA LEU A 586 1.32 -19.49 -0.95
C LEU A 586 0.12 -20.26 -0.39
N LYS A 587 0.24 -20.77 0.84
CA LYS A 587 -0.87 -21.43 1.54
C LYS A 587 -1.72 -20.41 2.30
N GLY A 588 -1.08 -19.38 2.83
CA GLY A 588 -1.70 -18.35 3.64
C GLY A 588 -0.74 -17.84 4.71
N TYR A 589 -1.31 -17.30 5.78
CA TYR A 589 -0.58 -16.77 6.92
C TYR A 589 -0.73 -17.70 8.14
N GLN A 590 0.35 -17.89 8.90
CA GLN A 590 0.37 -18.68 10.13
C GLN A 590 1.16 -17.93 11.23
N PRO A 591 1.00 -18.29 12.51
CA PRO A 591 1.78 -17.69 13.59
C PRO A 591 3.28 -17.72 13.31
N CYS A 592 3.94 -16.57 13.49
CA CYS A 592 5.34 -16.38 13.16
C CYS A 592 6.26 -17.20 14.09
N HIS A 593 7.09 -18.06 13.49
CA HIS A 593 7.97 -18.98 14.19
C HIS A 593 9.03 -18.28 15.04
N ASN A 594 9.55 -17.12 14.60
CA ASN A 594 10.61 -16.36 15.27
C ASN A 594 10.18 -14.93 15.66
N THR A 595 8.99 -14.79 16.23
CA THR A 595 8.38 -13.49 16.58
C THR A 595 9.35 -12.54 17.32
N GLU A 596 10.10 -13.00 18.32
CA GLU A 596 11.00 -12.13 19.10
C GLU A 596 12.11 -11.46 18.26
N GLU A 597 12.68 -12.19 17.31
CA GLU A 597 13.74 -11.69 16.44
C GLU A 597 13.20 -10.61 15.49
N VAL A 598 12.04 -10.86 14.89
CA VAL A 598 11.38 -9.93 13.98
C VAL A 598 10.98 -8.64 14.69
N LEU A 599 10.49 -8.72 15.93
CA LEU A 599 10.16 -7.53 16.73
C LEU A 599 11.42 -6.70 17.06
N ALA A 600 12.51 -7.36 17.41
CA ALA A 600 13.77 -6.69 17.71
C ALA A 600 14.39 -6.01 16.47
N GLU A 601 14.30 -6.64 15.31
CA GLU A 601 14.76 -6.09 14.03
C GLU A 601 13.90 -4.91 13.57
N THR A 602 12.57 -5.03 13.67
CA THR A 602 11.63 -3.99 13.23
C THR A 602 11.70 -2.76 14.13
N GLY A 603 11.81 -2.93 15.45
CA GLY A 603 11.93 -1.84 16.41
C GLY A 603 10.74 -0.87 16.43
N TYR A 604 9.55 -1.33 16.03
CA TYR A 604 8.34 -0.51 15.97
C TYR A 604 7.84 -0.13 17.37
N ASP A 605 7.51 1.16 17.54
CA ASP A 605 6.93 1.69 18.76
C ASP A 605 5.53 2.26 18.46
N PRO A 606 4.46 1.61 18.96
CA PRO A 606 3.08 2.02 18.65
C PRO A 606 2.70 3.37 19.26
N ASP A 607 3.35 3.83 20.33
CA ASP A 607 3.05 5.12 20.97
C ASP A 607 3.71 6.31 20.25
N LEU A 608 4.77 6.05 19.45
CA LEU A 608 5.40 7.06 18.58
C LEU A 608 4.72 7.17 17.21
N ASP A 609 3.79 6.26 16.88
CA ASP A 609 3.03 6.29 15.62
C ASP A 609 1.93 7.37 15.67
N THR A 610 2.31 8.59 15.32
CA THR A 610 1.39 9.74 15.24
C THR A 610 0.28 9.57 14.18
N GLY A 611 0.45 8.69 13.19
CA GLY A 611 -0.56 8.37 12.18
C GLY A 611 -1.62 7.39 12.68
N ASN A 612 -1.33 6.65 13.75
CA ASN A 612 -2.22 5.70 14.42
C ASN A 612 -2.12 5.84 15.95
N PRO A 613 -2.59 6.98 16.51
CA PRO A 613 -2.44 7.26 17.93
C PRO A 613 -3.22 6.26 18.78
N SER A 614 -2.57 5.73 19.81
CA SER A 614 -3.14 4.83 20.83
C SER A 614 -3.93 5.59 21.92
N SER A 615 -3.64 6.88 22.10
CA SER A 615 -4.21 7.74 23.12
C SER A 615 -5.54 8.40 22.70
N SER A 616 -6.39 8.70 23.69
CA SER A 616 -7.66 9.41 23.47
C SER A 616 -7.58 10.86 23.92
N VAL A 617 -8.39 11.72 23.31
CA VAL A 617 -8.42 13.17 23.60
C VAL A 617 -9.68 13.47 24.40
N PHE A 618 -9.54 14.08 25.57
CA PHE A 618 -10.63 14.48 26.45
C PHE A 618 -10.59 15.98 26.71
N CYS A 619 -11.71 16.61 27.05
CA CYS A 619 -11.71 18.02 27.44
C CYS A 619 -11.65 18.15 28.97
N SER A 620 -10.57 18.72 29.51
CA SER A 620 -10.47 19.10 30.92
C SER A 620 -10.28 20.61 31.04
N HIS A 621 -11.17 21.27 31.78
CA HIS A 621 -11.12 22.73 32.00
C HIS A 621 -11.11 23.59 30.72
N GLY A 622 -11.66 23.09 29.61
CA GLY A 622 -11.70 23.80 28.32
C GLY A 622 -10.43 23.63 27.46
N VAL A 623 -9.53 22.72 27.85
CA VAL A 623 -8.31 22.37 27.13
C VAL A 623 -8.33 20.88 26.82
N GLY A 624 -8.03 20.52 25.56
CA GLY A 624 -7.85 19.14 25.12
C GLY A 624 -6.67 18.47 25.84
N THR A 625 -6.94 17.44 26.62
CA THR A 625 -5.96 16.64 27.36
C THR A 625 -5.84 15.27 26.71
N ILE A 626 -4.60 14.82 26.45
CA ILE A 626 -4.32 13.50 25.90
C ILE A 626 -4.24 12.49 27.05
N ILE A 627 -5.09 11.47 27.02
CA ILE A 627 -5.09 10.37 27.98
C ILE A 627 -4.41 9.15 27.36
N PRO A 628 -3.33 8.61 27.96
CA PRO A 628 -2.66 7.39 27.52
C PRO A 628 -3.60 6.19 27.44
N TRP A 629 -3.37 5.29 26.47
CA TRP A 629 -4.26 4.17 26.12
C TRP A 629 -4.68 3.28 27.31
N ASN A 630 -3.80 3.12 28.30
CA ASN A 630 -3.99 2.30 29.49
C ASN A 630 -4.91 2.93 30.54
N GLU A 631 -5.17 4.24 30.44
CA GLU A 631 -6.03 4.99 31.35
C GLU A 631 -7.37 5.36 30.70
N VAL A 632 -7.46 5.34 29.38
CA VAL A 632 -8.64 5.77 28.60
C VAL A 632 -9.95 5.16 29.11
N ARG A 633 -9.96 3.85 29.40
CA ARG A 633 -11.20 3.15 29.81
C ARG A 633 -11.83 3.70 31.08
N SER A 634 -11.04 4.16 32.05
CA SER A 634 -11.58 4.70 33.30
C SER A 634 -12.23 6.08 33.13
N HIS A 635 -12.00 6.73 32.00
CA HIS A 635 -12.53 8.04 31.64
C HIS A 635 -13.72 8.00 30.67
N MET A 636 -14.10 6.81 30.18
CA MET A 636 -15.23 6.64 29.26
C MET A 636 -16.58 6.87 29.97
N HIS A 637 -17.57 7.35 29.20
CA HIS A 637 -18.90 7.68 29.73
C HIS A 637 -19.93 6.59 29.43
N VAL A 638 -19.67 5.74 28.45
CA VAL A 638 -20.52 4.59 28.08
C VAL A 638 -19.98 3.33 28.75
N ASP A 639 -20.85 2.64 29.46
CA ASP A 639 -20.62 1.28 29.94
C ASP A 639 -21.38 0.32 29.03
N THR A 640 -20.66 -0.49 28.26
CA THR A 640 -21.21 -1.48 27.33
C THR A 640 -21.63 -2.76 28.05
N GLY A 641 -21.27 -2.93 29.33
CA GLY A 641 -21.48 -4.16 30.09
C GLY A 641 -20.61 -5.33 29.63
N TRP A 642 -19.64 -5.09 28.74
CA TRP A 642 -18.70 -6.10 28.28
C TRP A 642 -17.67 -6.43 29.38
N SER A 643 -17.40 -7.73 29.59
CA SER A 643 -16.35 -8.18 30.51
C SER A 643 -15.55 -9.35 29.92
N PRO A 644 -14.24 -9.44 30.19
CA PRO A 644 -13.41 -10.55 29.70
C PRO A 644 -13.88 -11.93 30.18
N GLU A 645 -14.60 -12.00 31.31
CA GLU A 645 -15.12 -13.24 31.91
C GLU A 645 -16.27 -13.87 31.10
N THR A 646 -16.85 -13.16 30.13
CA THR A 646 -17.86 -13.72 29.21
C THR A 646 -17.26 -14.47 28.02
N ALA A 647 -15.93 -14.43 27.84
CA ALA A 647 -15.23 -14.93 26.65
C ALA A 647 -14.72 -16.38 26.70
N ASP A 648 -14.97 -17.12 27.79
CA ASP A 648 -14.42 -18.46 28.08
C ASP A 648 -14.81 -19.60 27.10
N THR A 649 -15.40 -19.26 25.95
CA THR A 649 -15.96 -20.24 24.99
C THR A 649 -15.20 -20.32 23.66
N TYR A 650 -14.16 -19.52 23.42
CA TYR A 650 -13.44 -19.48 22.14
C TYR A 650 -12.03 -20.06 22.27
N LYS A 651 -11.91 -21.39 22.31
CA LYS A 651 -10.65 -22.07 21.94
C LYS A 651 -10.64 -22.27 20.44
N THR A 652 -9.89 -21.43 19.73
CA THR A 652 -9.60 -21.61 18.29
C THR A 652 -8.39 -22.54 18.11
N ASP A 653 -8.37 -23.35 17.06
CA ASP A 653 -7.25 -24.27 16.71
C ASP A 653 -5.87 -23.55 16.57
N LEU A 654 -5.85 -22.22 16.47
CA LEU A 654 -4.65 -21.37 16.45
C LEU A 654 -3.81 -21.44 17.73
N THR A 655 -4.38 -21.78 18.88
CA THR A 655 -3.66 -21.73 20.18
C THR A 655 -2.84 -22.98 20.49
N ASP A 656 -3.00 -24.06 19.73
CA ASP A 656 -2.43 -25.38 20.09
C ASP A 656 -0.90 -25.47 19.88
N ASN A 657 -0.30 -24.51 19.18
CA ASN A 657 1.14 -24.47 18.89
C ASN A 657 1.86 -23.21 19.39
N ILE A 658 1.19 -22.37 20.18
CA ILE A 658 1.73 -21.10 20.65
C ILE A 658 2.00 -21.18 22.16
N ASP A 659 3.25 -20.94 22.58
CA ASP A 659 3.59 -20.79 24.00
C ASP A 659 3.02 -19.47 24.54
N MET A 660 1.77 -19.55 25.01
CA MET A 660 1.03 -18.42 25.61
C MET A 660 1.75 -17.83 26.84
N GLU A 661 2.60 -18.59 27.54
CA GLU A 661 3.41 -18.03 28.63
C GLU A 661 4.58 -17.19 28.10
N ALA A 662 5.18 -17.59 26.97
CA ALA A 662 6.22 -16.80 26.31
C ALA A 662 5.66 -15.48 25.77
N LEU A 663 4.51 -15.50 25.07
CA LEU A 663 3.82 -14.29 24.58
C LEU A 663 3.47 -13.33 25.73
N LYS A 664 2.91 -13.85 26.83
CA LYS A 664 2.61 -13.02 28.02
C LYS A 664 3.85 -12.42 28.65
N LYS A 665 5.00 -13.13 28.65
CA LYS A 665 6.28 -12.58 29.13
C LYS A 665 6.84 -11.50 28.20
N ILE A 666 6.66 -11.63 26.88
CA ILE A 666 7.08 -10.63 25.88
C ILE A 666 6.23 -9.37 25.98
N GLN A 667 4.91 -9.51 26.04
CA GLN A 667 3.99 -8.39 26.24
C GLN A 667 4.17 -7.75 27.63
N ALA A 668 4.47 -8.54 28.67
CA ALA A 668 4.85 -7.98 29.96
C ALA A 668 6.18 -7.21 29.90
N ARG A 669 7.15 -7.62 29.06
CA ARG A 669 8.39 -6.86 28.82
C ARG A 669 8.14 -5.54 28.08
N GLN A 670 7.24 -5.52 27.09
CA GLN A 670 6.80 -4.27 26.43
C GLN A 670 5.99 -3.38 27.39
N LYS A 671 5.05 -3.95 28.16
CA LYS A 671 4.31 -3.26 29.24
C LYS A 671 5.24 -2.72 30.34
N SER A 672 6.35 -3.40 30.63
CA SER A 672 7.34 -2.98 31.63
C SER A 672 8.29 -1.86 31.18
N LYS A 673 8.18 -1.38 29.92
CA LYS A 673 8.79 -0.12 29.49
C LYS A 673 7.96 1.12 29.87
N ALA A 674 6.74 0.95 30.40
CA ALA A 674 6.03 2.04 31.05
C ALA A 674 6.69 2.34 32.42
N PRO A 675 7.15 3.57 32.69
CA PRO A 675 7.79 3.88 33.96
C PRO A 675 6.73 3.99 35.07
N GLU A 676 6.75 3.06 36.02
CA GLU A 676 5.93 3.14 37.24
C GLU A 676 6.39 4.29 38.16
N ASN A 677 5.40 5.08 38.63
CA ASN A 677 5.45 6.11 39.67
C ASN A 677 6.59 7.15 39.56
N ARG A 678 6.39 8.14 38.68
CA ARG A 678 7.22 9.35 38.64
C ARG A 678 6.57 10.49 39.41
N SER A 679 7.38 11.20 40.19
CA SER A 679 6.94 12.41 40.89
C SER A 679 6.81 13.60 39.92
N PHE A 680 5.99 14.60 40.29
CA PHE A 680 5.75 15.80 39.47
C PHE A 680 7.06 16.54 39.08
N ASP A 681 8.07 16.51 39.97
CA ASP A 681 9.39 17.12 39.76
C ASP A 681 10.29 16.33 38.78
N GLU A 682 10.02 15.05 38.55
CA GLU A 682 10.73 14.21 37.57
C GLU A 682 10.13 14.36 36.17
N ILE A 683 8.81 14.57 36.09
CA ILE A 683 8.09 14.87 34.84
C ILE A 683 8.54 16.25 34.29
N GLU A 684 8.75 17.23 35.16
CA GLU A 684 9.20 18.57 34.76
C GLU A 684 10.67 18.59 34.25
N ARG A 685 11.54 17.73 34.80
CA ARG A 685 12.92 17.54 34.28
C ARG A 685 12.95 16.82 32.94
N ASP A 686 12.11 15.82 32.76
CA ASP A 686 12.02 15.10 31.49
C ASP A 686 11.39 15.97 30.41
N LEU A 687 10.37 16.79 30.69
CA LEU A 687 9.84 17.80 29.75
C LEU A 687 10.93 18.76 29.26
N GLN A 688 11.81 19.23 30.15
CA GLN A 688 12.96 20.05 29.78
C GLN A 688 14.02 19.26 28.99
N ALA A 689 14.15 17.96 29.21
CA ALA A 689 15.03 17.08 28.44
C ALA A 689 14.45 16.78 27.05
N THR A 690 13.14 16.55 26.93
CA THR A 690 12.39 16.36 25.68
C THR A 690 12.37 17.63 24.85
N GLU A 691 12.25 18.81 25.45
CA GLU A 691 12.44 20.10 24.75
C GLU A 691 13.85 20.23 24.17
N LYS A 692 14.87 19.75 24.89
CA LYS A 692 16.27 19.75 24.44
C LYS A 692 16.51 18.75 23.30
N GLU A 693 15.83 17.62 23.36
CA GLU A 693 15.91 16.54 22.37
C GLU A 693 15.14 16.90 21.09
N LEU A 694 13.94 17.48 21.22
CA LEU A 694 13.16 18.05 20.11
C LEU A 694 13.87 19.23 19.46
N LYS A 695 14.54 20.08 20.25
CA LYS A 695 15.40 21.14 19.74
C LYS A 695 16.59 20.58 18.96
N ASN A 696 17.25 19.53 19.46
CA ASN A 696 18.34 18.85 18.75
C ASN A 696 17.88 18.15 17.46
N ILE A 697 16.67 17.57 17.44
CA ILE A 697 16.07 16.97 16.24
C ILE A 697 15.73 18.07 15.23
N PHE A 698 15.13 19.17 15.66
CA PHE A 698 14.83 20.32 14.80
C PHE A 698 16.10 20.95 14.21
N GLU A 699 17.15 21.13 15.01
CA GLU A 699 18.44 21.68 14.57
C GLU A 699 19.19 20.76 13.59
N LYS A 700 18.98 19.45 13.69
CA LYS A 700 19.48 18.47 12.70
C LYS A 700 18.69 18.49 11.39
N THR A 701 17.38 18.73 11.44
CA THR A 701 16.48 18.65 10.27
C THR A 701 16.41 19.96 9.49
N TYR A 702 16.47 21.11 10.17
CA TYR A 702 16.27 22.45 9.56
C TYR A 702 17.45 23.41 9.76
N GLY A 703 18.52 22.97 10.45
CA GLY A 703 19.73 23.74 10.75
C GLY A 703 19.72 24.39 12.15
N GLU A 704 20.92 24.72 12.67
CA GLU A 704 21.09 25.28 14.03
C GLU A 704 20.24 26.55 14.27
N ILE A 705 19.48 26.56 15.36
CA ILE A 705 18.85 27.78 15.88
C ILE A 705 19.97 28.62 16.49
N LYS A 706 20.53 29.53 15.71
CA LYS A 706 21.47 30.51 16.26
C LYS A 706 20.73 31.28 17.37
N PRO A 707 21.23 31.29 18.62
CA PRO A 707 20.68 32.18 19.62
C PRO A 707 20.77 33.60 19.05
N ARG A 708 19.67 34.36 19.12
CA ARG A 708 19.60 35.73 18.58
C ARG A 708 20.64 36.68 19.22
N TYR A 709 21.42 36.21 20.19
CA TYR A 709 22.59 36.87 20.76
C TYR A 709 23.72 35.87 21.11
N VAL A 710 24.97 36.22 20.78
CA VAL A 710 26.18 35.55 21.30
C VAL A 710 26.75 36.42 22.41
N GLU A 711 26.75 35.94 23.65
CA GLU A 711 27.49 36.58 24.73
C GLU A 711 29.00 36.53 24.43
N LYS A 712 29.66 37.69 24.33
CA LYS A 712 31.09 37.76 24.64
C LYS A 712 31.23 37.81 26.16
N ASN A 713 31.08 36.67 26.82
CA ASN A 713 31.47 36.55 28.22
C ASN A 713 32.97 36.26 28.31
N THR A 714 33.74 37.34 28.46
CA THR A 714 35.10 37.30 29.00
C THR A 714 35.03 36.93 30.48
N THR A 715 35.15 35.64 30.79
CA THR A 715 35.40 35.20 32.16
C THR A 715 36.89 35.35 32.47
N TYR A 716 37.21 36.35 33.28
CA TYR A 716 38.51 36.50 33.94
C TYR A 716 38.74 35.32 34.88
N THR A 717 39.72 34.46 34.56
CA THR A 717 40.43 33.65 35.56
C THR A 717 41.86 34.19 35.68
N SER A 718 42.23 34.49 36.92
CA SER A 718 43.50 35.08 37.32
C SER A 718 44.65 34.08 37.23
N SER A 719 45.65 34.37 36.38
CA SER A 719 47.05 34.04 36.65
C SER A 719 48.00 34.81 35.71
N ASN A 720 48.81 35.67 36.34
CA ASN A 720 50.12 36.23 35.98
C ASN A 720 50.51 36.51 34.51
N GLU A 721 50.71 37.82 34.28
CA GLU A 721 51.75 38.51 33.50
C GLU A 721 52.69 37.67 32.62
N ALA A 722 52.52 37.77 31.30
CA ALA A 722 53.51 38.32 30.35
C ALA A 722 52.91 38.29 28.92
N ASP A 723 53.30 39.28 28.11
CA ASP A 723 53.04 39.44 26.67
C ASP A 723 51.66 39.96 26.21
N LYS A 724 51.62 41.29 26.02
CA LYS A 724 50.78 41.93 24.99
C LYS A 724 51.54 41.99 23.67
N PRO A 725 50.84 41.81 22.53
CA PRO A 725 50.99 42.79 21.46
C PRO A 725 49.64 43.34 20.97
N GLU A 726 49.75 44.48 20.28
CA GLU A 726 48.75 45.45 19.88
C GLU A 726 47.68 44.93 18.91
N ILE A 727 46.46 45.48 18.99
CA ILE A 727 45.37 45.26 18.03
C ILE A 727 45.50 46.31 16.90
N ASP A 728 45.81 45.84 15.69
CA ASP A 728 45.83 46.63 14.45
C ASP A 728 44.40 46.83 13.90
N ASN A 729 44.06 48.08 13.60
CA ASN A 729 42.79 48.56 13.07
C ASN A 729 42.69 48.33 11.55
N ARG A 730 42.51 47.07 11.09
CA ARG A 730 42.42 46.79 9.63
C ARG A 730 41.28 45.92 9.12
N ASP A 731 40.50 45.25 9.97
CA ASP A 731 39.47 44.32 9.44
C ASP A 731 38.09 44.95 9.18
N TYR A 732 37.84 46.20 9.61
CA TYR A 732 36.58 46.90 9.31
C TYR A 732 36.54 47.60 7.94
N ALA A 733 37.67 47.74 7.24
CA ALA A 733 37.75 48.48 5.97
C ALA A 733 37.61 47.61 4.71
N LEU A 734 37.61 46.28 4.84
CA LEU A 734 37.54 45.35 3.69
C LEU A 734 36.12 44.89 3.34
N GLU A 735 35.15 45.06 4.24
CA GLU A 735 33.74 44.73 3.97
C GLU A 735 32.96 45.87 3.29
N GLU A 736 33.31 47.14 3.54
CA GLU A 736 32.66 48.27 2.87
C GLU A 736 33.03 48.36 1.38
N ALA A 737 34.27 48.03 1.00
CA ALA A 737 34.72 48.08 -0.39
C ALA A 737 34.10 47.02 -1.32
N LYS A 738 33.51 45.94 -0.77
CA LYS A 738 32.79 44.93 -1.56
C LYS A 738 31.34 45.33 -1.86
N LYS A 739 30.74 46.23 -1.09
CA LYS A 739 29.35 46.69 -1.29
C LYS A 739 29.19 47.68 -2.43
N GLU A 740 30.22 48.45 -2.78
CA GLU A 740 30.11 49.47 -3.84
C GLU A 740 30.27 48.93 -5.27
N LYS A 741 30.60 47.64 -5.47
CA LYS A 741 30.87 47.08 -6.82
C LYS A 741 29.75 46.25 -7.47
N HIS A 742 28.58 46.11 -6.84
CA HIS A 742 27.42 45.40 -7.43
C HIS A 742 26.18 46.28 -7.62
N GLN A 743 26.34 47.59 -7.82
CA GLN A 743 25.28 48.46 -8.34
C GLN A 743 25.57 48.83 -9.80
N ASN A 744 25.32 47.89 -10.71
CA ASN A 744 24.88 48.19 -12.08
C ASN A 744 24.72 46.88 -12.86
N THR A 745 23.52 46.30 -12.82
CA THR A 745 22.77 45.74 -13.97
C THR A 745 21.59 44.93 -13.45
N GLY A 746 20.36 45.33 -13.81
CA GLY A 746 19.17 44.47 -13.79
C GLY A 746 18.43 44.39 -12.46
N SER A 747 17.14 44.72 -12.49
CA SER A 747 16.15 44.66 -11.41
C SER A 747 16.21 43.35 -10.60
N VAL A 748 16.57 43.46 -9.32
CA VAL A 748 16.40 42.42 -8.31
C VAL A 748 15.21 42.83 -7.45
N ASP A 749 14.30 41.89 -7.26
CA ASP A 749 13.04 41.97 -6.51
C ASP A 749 13.30 42.37 -5.04
N ASP A 750 12.67 43.45 -4.57
CA ASP A 750 12.86 44.04 -3.24
C ASP A 750 11.98 43.36 -2.16
N SER A 751 11.53 42.13 -2.40
CA SER A 751 10.70 41.34 -1.48
C SER A 751 11.52 40.56 -0.44
N VAL A 752 12.46 41.24 0.23
CA VAL A 752 13.28 40.64 1.29
C VAL A 752 12.43 40.43 2.56
N HIS A 753 12.22 39.15 2.92
CA HIS A 753 11.56 38.58 4.10
C HIS A 753 11.05 39.55 5.19
N LYS A 754 9.75 39.90 5.16
CA LYS A 754 9.06 40.43 6.35
C LYS A 754 8.91 39.32 7.40
N GLU A 755 9.27 39.62 8.64
CA GLU A 755 9.09 38.72 9.79
C GLU A 755 7.90 39.22 10.63
N TYR A 756 7.00 38.30 10.98
CA TYR A 756 5.82 38.58 11.80
C TYR A 756 5.93 37.88 13.15
N LEU A 757 5.51 38.56 14.21
CA LEU A 757 5.40 38.00 15.56
C LEU A 757 3.94 38.07 16.01
N LEU A 758 3.31 36.89 16.11
CA LEU A 758 1.95 36.74 16.65
C LEU A 758 2.05 36.52 18.15
N VAL A 759 1.32 37.31 18.93
CA VAL A 759 1.38 37.30 20.39
C VAL A 759 -0.02 37.09 20.96
N ASP A 760 -0.20 36.06 21.76
CA ASP A 760 -1.37 35.96 22.63
C ASP A 760 -1.20 36.86 23.85
N GLY A 761 -2.03 37.91 23.91
CA GLY A 761 -1.94 38.95 24.93
C GLY A 761 -2.25 38.45 26.35
N TYR A 762 -3.12 37.46 26.53
CA TYR A 762 -3.43 36.97 27.88
C TYR A 762 -2.34 36.04 28.41
N ASN A 763 -1.82 35.15 27.57
CA ASN A 763 -0.69 34.30 27.95
C ASN A 763 0.52 35.14 28.38
N VAL A 764 0.81 36.24 27.69
CA VAL A 764 1.90 37.17 28.08
C VAL A 764 1.59 37.94 29.37
N ILE A 765 0.34 38.40 29.57
CA ILE A 765 -0.06 39.07 30.83
C ILE A 765 0.11 38.12 32.04
N TYR A 766 -0.28 36.86 31.89
CA TYR A 766 -0.21 35.88 32.98
C TYR A 766 1.19 35.29 33.21
N ALA A 767 2.10 35.42 32.24
CA ALA A 767 3.52 35.05 32.36
C ALA A 767 4.33 36.07 33.17
N SER A 768 3.83 37.30 33.35
CA SER A 768 4.51 38.39 34.06
C SER A 768 3.91 38.62 35.44
N ASP A 769 4.70 38.49 36.52
CA ASP A 769 4.22 38.76 37.88
C ASP A 769 3.69 40.20 38.04
N ASP A 770 4.32 41.17 37.36
CA ASP A 770 3.93 42.59 37.39
C ASP A 770 2.58 42.81 36.70
N LEU A 771 2.43 42.34 35.45
CA LEU A 771 1.17 42.50 34.69
C LEU A 771 0.04 41.63 35.25
N LYS A 772 0.35 40.43 35.77
CA LYS A 772 -0.61 39.56 36.44
C LYS A 772 -1.19 40.22 37.69
N SER A 773 -0.34 40.87 38.50
CA SER A 773 -0.80 41.61 39.69
C SER A 773 -1.66 42.82 39.32
N LEU A 774 -1.36 43.48 38.19
CA LEU A 774 -2.12 44.59 37.64
C LEU A 774 -3.47 44.13 37.08
N ALA A 775 -3.50 43.02 36.34
CA ALA A 775 -4.69 42.43 35.74
C ALA A 775 -5.71 41.95 36.78
N GLN A 776 -5.25 41.51 37.95
CA GLN A 776 -6.12 41.17 39.09
C GLN A 776 -6.86 42.39 39.67
N ARG A 777 -6.34 43.61 39.46
CA ARG A 777 -6.94 44.86 39.96
C ARG A 777 -7.73 45.59 38.88
N ASP A 778 -7.16 45.69 37.67
CA ASP A 778 -7.77 46.30 36.50
C ASP A 778 -7.22 45.65 35.22
N LEU A 779 -8.06 44.81 34.60
CA LEU A 779 -7.70 44.09 33.38
C LEU A 779 -7.47 45.04 32.20
N LYS A 780 -8.16 46.18 32.15
CA LYS A 780 -7.99 47.16 31.07
C LYS A 780 -6.64 47.85 31.19
N ALA A 781 -6.27 48.28 32.40
CA ALA A 781 -4.95 48.87 32.65
C ALA A 781 -3.79 47.90 32.33
N ALA A 782 -3.99 46.59 32.55
CA ALA A 782 -2.99 45.58 32.18
C ALA A 782 -2.84 45.40 30.67
N ARG A 783 -3.94 45.46 29.90
CA ARG A 783 -3.89 45.43 28.43
C ARG A 783 -3.19 46.67 27.88
N ASP A 784 -3.57 47.85 28.36
CA ASP A 784 -2.99 49.12 27.92
C ASP A 784 -1.47 49.16 28.22
N SER A 785 -1.05 48.68 29.41
CA SER A 785 0.36 48.58 29.77
C SER A 785 1.15 47.59 28.91
N LEU A 786 0.54 46.48 28.48
CA LEU A 786 1.18 45.52 27.58
C LEU A 786 1.33 46.12 26.17
N ILE A 787 0.29 46.80 25.67
CA ILE A 787 0.32 47.50 24.37
C ILE A 787 1.46 48.52 24.35
N ASP A 788 1.56 49.40 25.35
CA ASP A 788 2.64 50.39 25.45
C ASP A 788 4.04 49.75 25.47
N THR A 789 4.17 48.61 26.16
CA THR A 789 5.43 47.88 26.24
C THR A 789 5.81 47.29 24.87
N LEU A 790 4.83 46.76 24.13
CA LEU A 790 5.04 46.14 22.82
C LEU A 790 5.27 47.16 21.71
N ILE A 791 4.70 48.36 21.79
CA ILE A 791 5.02 49.47 20.85
C ILE A 791 6.50 49.82 20.95
N ASN A 792 7.03 49.95 22.17
CA ASN A 792 8.46 50.22 22.39
C ASN A 792 9.34 49.05 21.92
N PHE A 793 8.90 47.82 22.15
CA PHE A 793 9.58 46.61 21.69
C PHE A 793 9.65 46.55 20.16
N GLN A 794 8.52 46.75 19.48
CA GLN A 794 8.43 46.75 18.02
C GLN A 794 9.24 47.89 17.41
N GLY A 795 9.21 49.10 17.98
CA GLY A 795 10.00 50.23 17.50
C GLY A 795 11.52 50.01 17.53
N PHE A 796 11.99 49.07 18.35
CA PHE A 796 13.40 48.69 18.43
C PHE A 796 13.76 47.51 17.51
N ARG A 797 12.78 46.69 17.12
CA ARG A 797 12.94 45.48 16.29
C ARG A 797 12.47 45.74 14.85
N ARG A 798 12.86 44.85 13.92
CA ARG A 798 12.45 44.92 12.50
C ARG A 798 11.23 44.05 12.17
N GLU A 799 10.61 43.47 13.19
CA GLU A 799 9.51 42.51 13.08
C GLU A 799 8.17 43.24 13.25
N GLN A 800 7.14 42.83 12.52
CA GLN A 800 5.79 43.36 12.67
C GLN A 800 5.04 42.54 13.73
N VAL A 801 4.65 43.18 14.83
CA VAL A 801 3.97 42.50 15.94
C VAL A 801 2.46 42.60 15.75
N ILE A 802 1.78 41.46 15.93
CA ILE A 802 0.32 41.35 15.95
C ILE A 802 -0.06 40.78 17.31
N LEU A 803 -0.75 41.58 18.11
CA LEU A 803 -1.20 41.24 19.45
C LEU A 803 -2.68 40.87 19.41
N VAL A 804 -3.03 39.67 19.86
CA VAL A 804 -4.41 39.15 19.84
C VAL A 804 -4.94 39.05 21.26
N PHE A 805 -6.15 39.55 21.49
CA PHE A 805 -6.89 39.39 22.74
C PHE A 805 -8.24 38.73 22.49
N ASP A 806 -8.54 37.70 23.28
CA ASP A 806 -9.90 37.17 23.40
C ASP A 806 -10.92 38.23 23.84
N ALA A 807 -12.06 38.24 23.16
CA ALA A 807 -13.26 38.96 23.58
C ALA A 807 -13.93 38.28 24.78
N TYR A 808 -13.32 38.40 25.95
CA TYR A 808 -13.94 37.98 27.20
C TYR A 808 -14.93 39.06 27.69
N LYS A 809 -16.24 38.74 27.64
CA LYS A 809 -17.38 39.46 28.26
C LYS A 809 -17.91 40.76 27.62
N VAL A 810 -18.15 40.80 26.30
CA VAL A 810 -19.06 41.81 25.72
C VAL A 810 -20.06 41.14 24.77
N PRO A 811 -21.36 41.08 25.11
CA PRO A 811 -22.37 40.47 24.24
C PRO A 811 -22.50 41.26 22.93
N GLY A 812 -22.34 40.60 21.77
CA GLY A 812 -22.50 41.19 20.45
C GLY A 812 -21.25 41.88 19.87
N GLY A 813 -20.04 41.51 20.33
CA GLY A 813 -18.79 42.06 19.80
C GLY A 813 -18.44 41.56 18.39
N THR A 814 -18.28 42.49 17.44
CA THR A 814 -17.69 42.23 16.12
C THR A 814 -16.17 42.31 16.20
N GLU A 815 -15.45 41.57 15.35
CA GLU A 815 -13.98 41.66 15.21
C GLU A 815 -13.56 43.13 15.05
N HIS A 816 -12.66 43.59 15.92
CA HIS A 816 -12.19 44.98 15.95
C HIS A 816 -10.66 45.00 15.92
N MET A 817 -10.11 45.65 14.90
CA MET A 817 -8.67 45.83 14.69
C MET A 817 -8.30 47.28 14.97
N GLU A 818 -7.31 47.48 15.84
CA GLU A 818 -6.76 48.79 16.17
C GLU A 818 -5.27 48.83 15.82
N ASP A 819 -4.84 49.88 15.12
CA ASP A 819 -3.42 50.14 14.82
C ASP A 819 -2.87 51.16 15.82
N TYR A 820 -1.97 50.70 16.69
CA TYR A 820 -1.26 51.53 17.64
C TYR A 820 0.17 51.77 17.16
N SER A 821 0.37 52.81 16.34
CA SER A 821 1.69 53.22 15.86
C SER A 821 2.50 52.09 15.21
N GLY A 822 1.84 51.22 14.44
CA GLY A 822 2.44 50.08 13.74
C GLY A 822 2.25 48.74 14.44
N LEU A 823 1.84 48.71 15.72
CA LEU A 823 1.40 47.49 16.42
C LEU A 823 -0.06 47.21 16.09
N ILE A 824 -0.35 46.06 15.49
CA ILE A 824 -1.73 45.66 15.19
C ILE A 824 -2.29 44.93 16.42
N VAL A 825 -3.34 45.49 17.02
CA VAL A 825 -4.06 44.86 18.14
C VAL A 825 -5.40 44.36 17.64
N ILE A 826 -5.69 43.08 17.86
CA ILE A 826 -6.87 42.40 17.35
C ILE A 826 -7.68 41.87 18.53
N TYR A 827 -8.94 42.29 18.59
CA TYR A 827 -9.94 41.71 19.48
C TYR A 827 -10.80 40.74 18.67
N THR A 828 -10.75 39.45 19.04
CA THR A 828 -11.49 38.40 18.32
C THR A 828 -13.01 38.57 18.47
N LYS A 829 -13.80 37.93 17.60
CA LYS A 829 -15.27 37.90 17.70
C LYS A 829 -15.74 36.96 18.82
N GLU A 830 -16.95 37.16 19.36
CA GLU A 830 -17.50 36.44 20.54
C GLU A 830 -17.42 34.89 20.49
N ALA A 831 -17.29 34.29 19.30
CA ALA A 831 -17.25 32.84 19.10
C ALA A 831 -15.88 32.28 18.66
N GLU A 832 -14.84 33.10 18.54
CA GLU A 832 -13.49 32.74 18.06
C GLU A 832 -12.45 33.08 19.14
N THR A 833 -11.63 32.09 19.52
CA THR A 833 -10.55 32.30 20.49
C THR A 833 -9.34 32.94 19.81
N ALA A 834 -8.48 33.58 20.61
CA ALA A 834 -7.20 34.13 20.21
C ALA A 834 -6.37 33.02 19.57
N ASP A 835 -6.45 31.81 20.11
CA ASP A 835 -5.76 30.63 19.58
C ASP A 835 -6.22 30.28 18.17
N GLN A 836 -7.55 30.21 17.95
CA GLN A 836 -8.12 29.95 16.63
C GLN A 836 -7.74 31.04 15.61
N TYR A 837 -7.67 32.29 16.06
CA TYR A 837 -7.24 33.40 15.23
C TYR A 837 -5.75 33.32 14.88
N ILE A 838 -4.91 33.04 15.87
CA ILE A 838 -3.46 32.93 15.73
C ILE A 838 -3.11 31.74 14.83
N GLU A 839 -3.79 30.60 14.96
CA GLU A 839 -3.63 29.44 14.07
C GLU A 839 -3.92 29.81 12.61
N LYS A 840 -5.09 30.41 12.36
CA LYS A 840 -5.48 30.83 11.01
C LYS A 840 -4.50 31.86 10.45
N ALA A 841 -4.10 32.84 11.24
CA ALA A 841 -3.14 33.87 10.84
C ALA A 841 -1.74 33.29 10.59
N ALA A 842 -1.27 32.37 11.43
CA ALA A 842 0.02 31.70 11.27
C ALA A 842 0.05 30.86 10.00
N HIS A 843 -1.02 30.12 9.70
CA HIS A 843 -1.13 29.34 8.47
C HIS A 843 -1.26 30.21 7.20
N GLU A 844 -2.00 31.32 7.25
CA GLU A 844 -2.14 32.22 6.09
C GLU A 844 -0.86 33.04 5.81
N ILE A 845 -0.23 33.58 6.86
CA ILE A 845 0.97 34.42 6.76
C ILE A 845 2.21 33.53 6.52
N GLY A 846 2.27 32.34 7.12
CA GLY A 846 3.36 31.37 7.01
C GLY A 846 3.59 30.84 5.60
N LYS A 847 2.58 30.92 4.71
CA LYS A 847 2.74 30.58 3.28
C LYS A 847 3.69 31.51 2.53
N LYS A 848 3.93 32.73 3.02
CA LYS A 848 4.72 33.77 2.32
C LYS A 848 5.79 34.43 3.18
N TYR A 849 5.65 34.41 4.50
CA TYR A 849 6.50 35.15 5.43
C TYR A 849 6.94 34.28 6.59
N LYS A 850 8.02 34.67 7.26
CA LYS A 850 8.49 33.98 8.46
C LYS A 850 7.68 34.46 9.66
N VAL A 851 7.01 33.53 10.31
CA VAL A 851 6.11 33.80 11.44
C VAL A 851 6.71 33.20 12.71
N THR A 852 6.71 33.97 13.79
CA THR A 852 6.98 33.49 15.15
C THR A 852 5.72 33.64 15.99
N VAL A 853 5.37 32.63 16.78
CA VAL A 853 4.21 32.68 17.68
C VAL A 853 4.70 32.64 19.13
N ALA A 854 4.26 33.62 19.92
CA ALA A 854 4.54 33.73 21.35
C ALA A 854 3.33 33.22 22.16
N THR A 855 3.40 31.96 22.61
CA THR A 855 2.34 31.29 23.39
C THR A 855 2.93 30.29 24.39
N SER A 856 2.16 29.94 25.42
CA SER A 856 2.50 28.91 26.41
C SER A 856 1.51 27.74 26.46
N ASP A 857 0.51 27.70 25.57
CA ASP A 857 -0.44 26.59 25.48
C ASP A 857 0.18 25.36 24.77
N ALA A 858 0.00 24.16 25.33
CA ALA A 858 0.54 22.90 24.81
C ALA A 858 -0.15 22.41 23.53
N ILE A 859 -1.40 22.81 23.28
CA ILE A 859 -2.16 22.40 22.08
C ILE A 859 -1.73 23.25 20.88
N GLU A 860 -1.62 24.58 21.07
CA GLU A 860 -1.09 25.47 20.04
C GLU A 860 0.35 25.10 19.64
N GLN A 861 1.15 24.59 20.58
CA GLN A 861 2.53 24.13 20.33
C GLN A 861 2.62 23.07 19.24
N ILE A 862 1.66 22.14 19.16
CA ILE A 862 1.64 21.06 18.16
C ILE A 862 1.20 21.59 16.79
N ILE A 863 0.30 22.57 16.77
CA ILE A 863 -0.34 23.14 15.57
C ILE A 863 0.58 24.17 14.88
N VAL A 864 1.34 24.96 15.64
CA VAL A 864 2.32 25.93 15.11
C VAL A 864 3.50 25.20 14.42
N LEU A 865 3.88 24.01 14.92
CA LEU A 865 4.92 23.18 14.33
C LEU A 865 4.49 22.53 13.00
N SER A 866 3.21 22.12 12.88
CA SER A 866 2.68 21.54 11.64
C SER A 866 2.56 22.56 10.48
N SER A 867 2.55 23.86 10.81
CA SER A 867 2.45 24.97 9.85
C SER A 867 3.78 25.66 9.50
N GLY A 868 4.90 25.21 10.08
CA GLY A 868 6.25 25.70 9.76
C GLY A 868 6.63 27.05 10.40
N ALA A 869 5.89 27.50 11.42
CA ALA A 869 6.17 28.73 12.15
C ALA A 869 7.11 28.49 13.35
N PHE A 870 7.87 29.53 13.74
CA PHE A 870 8.82 29.47 14.86
C PHE A 870 8.12 29.66 16.21
N ARG A 871 8.56 28.94 17.24
CA ARG A 871 8.01 29.01 18.59
C ARG A 871 8.80 29.95 19.49
N LEU A 872 8.10 30.72 20.32
CA LEU A 872 8.64 31.39 21.49
C LEU A 872 7.68 31.18 22.68
N SER A 873 8.18 30.80 23.86
CA SER A 873 7.29 30.68 25.03
C SER A 873 6.88 32.06 25.54
N ALA A 874 5.71 32.20 26.16
CA ALA A 874 5.26 33.50 26.69
C ALA A 874 6.22 34.05 27.77
N ARG A 875 6.87 33.17 28.55
CA ARG A 875 7.90 33.55 29.53
C ARG A 875 9.20 34.01 28.87
N ASP A 876 9.70 33.27 27.89
CA ASP A 876 10.93 33.66 27.17
C ASP A 876 10.73 34.96 26.39
N PHE A 877 9.54 35.14 25.81
CA PHE A 877 9.17 36.39 25.15
C PHE A 877 9.14 37.56 26.13
N TRP A 878 8.57 37.36 27.32
CA TRP A 878 8.55 38.40 28.36
C TRP A 878 9.95 38.79 28.83
N ASP A 879 10.85 37.82 28.98
CA ASP A 879 12.26 38.09 29.29
C ASP A 879 12.97 38.84 28.15
N GLU A 880 12.64 38.55 26.89
CA GLU A 880 13.16 39.29 25.73
C GLU A 880 12.67 40.75 25.71
N ILE A 881 11.41 40.99 26.09
CA ILE A 881 10.86 42.33 26.25
C ILE A 881 11.62 43.10 27.32
N LYS A 882 11.87 42.51 28.50
CA LYS A 882 12.62 43.14 29.59
C LYS A 882 14.03 43.52 29.16
N ARG A 883 14.77 42.59 28.54
CA ARG A 883 16.13 42.83 28.03
C ARG A 883 16.16 43.92 26.97
N THR A 884 15.16 43.95 26.08
CA THR A 884 15.06 44.99 25.06
C THR A 884 14.79 46.36 25.69
N SER A 885 13.95 46.43 26.73
CA SER A 885 13.69 47.66 27.50
C SER A 885 14.94 48.16 28.23
N GLU A 886 15.76 47.26 28.80
CA GLU A 886 17.06 47.60 29.38
C GLU A 886 18.03 48.14 28.32
N MET A 887 18.11 47.52 27.14
CA MET A 887 18.94 48.00 26.03
C MET A 887 18.50 49.37 25.48
N ILE A 888 17.18 49.61 25.41
CA ILE A 888 16.62 50.92 25.04
C ILE A 888 17.05 51.95 26.08
N SER A 889 16.92 51.62 27.38
CA SER A 889 17.32 52.48 28.49
C SER A 889 18.83 52.79 28.46
N ASP A 890 19.67 51.79 28.19
CA ASP A 890 21.12 51.94 28.10
C ASP A 890 21.55 52.73 26.85
N LYS A 891 20.89 52.55 25.71
CA LYS A 891 21.13 53.38 24.53
C LYS A 891 20.72 54.83 24.76
N ILE A 892 19.58 55.08 25.40
CA ILE A 892 19.14 56.43 25.77
C ILE A 892 20.15 57.05 26.76
N ARG A 893 20.63 56.28 27.75
CA ARG A 893 21.63 56.74 28.73
C ARG A 893 22.98 57.04 28.09
N ASN A 894 23.42 56.22 27.12
CA ASN A 894 24.66 56.41 26.35
C ASN A 894 24.56 57.54 25.30
N HIS A 895 23.37 57.80 24.77
CA HIS A 895 23.13 58.95 23.88
C HIS A 895 23.10 60.26 24.67
N ASN A 896 22.49 60.27 25.85
CA ASN A 896 22.45 61.41 26.76
C ASN A 896 23.78 61.70 27.49
N THR A 897 24.77 60.82 27.38
CA THR A 897 26.16 61.09 27.84
C THR A 897 27.11 61.49 26.71
N LYS A 898 26.67 61.37 25.45
CA LYS A 898 27.40 61.84 24.26
C LYS A 898 26.86 63.17 23.69
N LEU A 899 25.68 63.60 24.13
CA LEU A 899 25.17 64.96 24.04
C LEU A 899 25.57 65.74 25.29
#